data_AF-A0A093FCI3-F1
#
_entry.id   AF-A0A093FCI3-F1
#
_cell.length_a   1.000
_cell.length_b   1.000
_cell.length_c   1.000
_cell.angle_alpha   90.00
_cell.angle_beta   90.00
_cell.angle_gamma   90.00
#
_symmetry.space_group_name_H-M   'P 1'
#
loop_
_entity.id
_entity.type
_entity.pdbx_description
1 polymer ?
#
loop_
_entity_poly.entity_id
_entity_poly.type
_entity_poly.pdbx_seq_one_letter_code
_entity_poly.pdbx_strand_id
1 'polypeptide(L)'
;QDVCALLVQACQLVHLDQEHLVSKVCQLIHHLLNRFQVMVDEQSLNFLLSYCISALKQCSSWTHVEILQALAALVYNNGPKCQKYLPDLLGKTGLLVQFSDSAQPDVELRRAAVRSMANLCLGVPGQPYLDESYRSVCFQTFLSVLQSSKTSDVDDITFCMLLQNALKGIQSLLNGGKMKLMQTDQIGSLLAVLKKCMFHGLPGLSIEMPAALYPAPLPQYDNRSPVKQEQSEPAAFKQTGNRRKKSKGKQKKGEFGEEGREDLGDAGNESVLGADMLKLHLADVQNSPCVDPRTRASDVAYVPAGKDHLSPHYTSWKRISSSESEYSDAEGGIQSKMRSYQANVRQGALACFLSAIKSIEKRVLYGYWSAFVPDAPGIGSPQSVSLMTIALKDPSPKTRACALQVLSAILEGSKQFLSVAEDANDHKRAFTPFSVTIASSIRELHRCLLLALVAESSSQTLTQIVKCLANLVSNAPYSRLKPGLLTRVWNQIKPYICHKDVNVRVSSLTLLGAIVSVQAPLPEVQLLLQQPSSSGLSNSGSATPHRSNSSEQWRKALPSEGEPPANPAGCTSSEPCWLLRLCVSIIVLPREDSCSDSDANFPSFSSIYEPCPLRLESLQVLALLVKGYFSMAQSYFLELGEVACRCMEEMDPSIQLHGAKLLEELGTGVLQQYKPDSAIAPDQRVPVSVVVTFWTMMLNGPLPGTLQNSPHATLQTSACDALSSILPEAFSSLPNDQQILCVTLLLGLNHSENPLVKAAAARALGVYILFSCLRQDVMFVADTANAILNSLHDKSPNVRAKAAWSLGNLTDTLIINMETMGQSFQEEFSDLLLLKMLRSATEASKDRDKVKSNAVRALGNVLHFLQPYHIANPRFKEAIEESLQALISTVQSEATMKVRWNACYALGNVFKNPALPLGEAPWTTQAYSALSSVVKSCKNFKVRIKSAMALSIPSKRECYGSTEQFCQIWSALVVALQKSEDTEDFLEFKYSASLRTQICQALLHLLSLAKSTDLPVVWETVTANGDRIKSYVLQYLKSGVEESEADERERALKGAIEHLGGIEKQLAGKARVRVSVYLEDVLTNHARATELTEA
;
A
#
# COMPACT_ATOMS: atom_id res chain seq x y z
N GLN A 1 -14.74 -15.91 44.75
CA GLN A 1 -15.34 -17.19 45.18
C GLN A 1 -16.45 -16.93 46.19
N ASP A 2 -16.19 -16.18 47.28
CA ASP A 2 -17.21 -15.86 48.30
C ASP A 2 -18.46 -15.18 47.75
N VAL A 3 -18.31 -14.25 46.78
CA VAL A 3 -19.46 -13.61 46.11
C VAL A 3 -20.31 -14.63 45.34
N CYS A 4 -19.69 -15.59 44.64
CA CYS A 4 -20.43 -16.63 43.91
C CYS A 4 -21.18 -17.56 44.87
N ALA A 5 -20.51 -17.98 45.97
CA ALA A 5 -21.13 -18.81 46.99
C ALA A 5 -22.32 -18.12 47.66
N LEU A 6 -22.20 -16.82 47.99
CA LEU A 6 -23.28 -16.00 48.52
C LEU A 6 -24.47 -15.92 47.56
N LEU A 7 -24.22 -15.67 46.26
CA LEU A 7 -25.28 -15.57 45.26
C LEU A 7 -26.01 -16.90 45.07
N VAL A 8 -25.27 -18.02 45.04
CA VAL A 8 -25.85 -19.36 44.94
C VAL A 8 -26.71 -19.67 46.16
N GLN A 9 -26.21 -19.43 47.37
CA GLN A 9 -26.98 -19.63 48.61
C GLN A 9 -28.22 -18.74 48.67
N ALA A 10 -28.13 -17.47 48.27
CA ALA A 10 -29.27 -16.57 48.21
C ALA A 10 -30.36 -17.08 47.25
N CYS A 11 -29.98 -17.60 46.09
CA CYS A 11 -30.92 -18.19 45.13
C CYS A 11 -31.48 -19.55 45.58
N GLN A 12 -30.78 -20.29 46.46
CA GLN A 12 -31.31 -21.52 47.08
C GLN A 12 -32.39 -21.24 48.14
N LEU A 13 -32.27 -20.12 48.86
CA LEU A 13 -33.20 -19.74 49.92
C LEU A 13 -34.47 -19.05 49.40
N VAL A 14 -34.40 -18.44 48.21
CA VAL A 14 -35.52 -17.70 47.62
C VAL A 14 -36.23 -18.55 46.57
N HIS A 15 -37.39 -19.07 46.93
CA HIS A 15 -38.26 -19.84 46.04
C HIS A 15 -38.95 -18.94 44.99
N LEU A 16 -39.27 -19.50 43.82
CA LEU A 16 -39.79 -18.74 42.67
C LEU A 16 -41.23 -18.23 42.84
N ASP A 17 -41.98 -18.77 43.81
CA ASP A 17 -43.29 -18.28 44.23
C ASP A 17 -43.20 -16.97 45.04
N GLN A 18 -42.02 -16.64 45.56
CA GLN A 18 -41.76 -15.42 46.34
C GLN A 18 -41.27 -14.28 45.45
N GLU A 19 -42.10 -13.81 44.51
CA GLU A 19 -41.71 -12.88 43.44
C GLU A 19 -41.00 -11.59 43.90
N HIS A 20 -41.40 -11.01 45.04
CA HIS A 20 -40.71 -9.85 45.62
C HIS A 20 -39.27 -10.15 46.05
N LEU A 21 -39.03 -11.34 46.61
CA LEU A 21 -37.69 -11.78 46.99
C LEU A 21 -36.87 -12.15 45.75
N VAL A 22 -37.49 -12.77 44.75
CA VAL A 22 -36.85 -13.05 43.44
C VAL A 22 -36.33 -11.75 42.81
N SER A 23 -37.17 -10.71 42.76
CA SER A 23 -36.78 -9.38 42.25
C SER A 23 -35.58 -8.80 43.02
N LYS A 24 -35.58 -8.90 44.36
CA LYS A 24 -34.47 -8.39 45.21
C LYS A 24 -33.18 -9.19 45.06
N VAL A 25 -33.25 -10.52 44.96
CA VAL A 25 -32.07 -11.36 44.70
C VAL A 25 -31.50 -11.09 43.30
N CYS A 26 -32.34 -10.89 42.29
CA CYS A 26 -31.89 -10.51 40.96
C CYS A 26 -31.19 -9.12 40.95
N GLN A 27 -31.73 -8.14 41.70
CA GLN A 27 -31.05 -6.86 41.93
C GLN A 27 -29.68 -7.05 42.59
N LEU A 28 -29.59 -7.93 43.60
CA LEU A 28 -28.33 -8.26 44.28
C LEU A 28 -27.31 -8.88 43.32
N ILE A 29 -27.70 -9.86 42.50
CA ILE A 29 -26.85 -10.46 41.45
C ILE A 29 -26.34 -9.37 40.51
N HIS A 30 -27.24 -8.55 39.97
CA HIS A 30 -26.87 -7.48 39.05
C HIS A 30 -25.86 -6.50 39.67
N HIS A 31 -26.05 -6.11 40.93
CA HIS A 31 -25.21 -5.13 41.60
C HIS A 31 -23.84 -5.70 41.96
N LEU A 32 -23.79 -6.89 42.55
CA LEU A 32 -22.54 -7.51 42.98
C LEU A 32 -21.64 -7.85 41.78
N LEU A 33 -22.20 -8.43 40.73
CA LEU A 33 -21.41 -8.80 39.54
C LEU A 33 -20.88 -7.58 38.79
N ASN A 34 -21.68 -6.52 38.63
CA ASN A 34 -21.21 -5.31 37.95
C ASN A 34 -20.23 -4.47 38.80
N ARG A 35 -20.42 -4.42 40.12
CA ARG A 35 -19.56 -3.64 41.02
C ARG A 35 -18.19 -4.27 41.21
N PHE A 36 -18.15 -5.59 41.36
CA PHE A 36 -16.92 -6.32 41.69
C PHE A 36 -16.26 -7.03 40.50
N GLN A 37 -16.86 -6.99 39.30
CA GLN A 37 -16.37 -7.64 38.08
C GLN A 37 -15.91 -9.10 38.32
N VAL A 38 -16.73 -9.85 39.06
CA VAL A 38 -16.38 -11.17 39.56
C VAL A 38 -16.31 -12.19 38.43
N MET A 39 -15.21 -12.96 38.37
CA MET A 39 -15.12 -14.15 37.53
C MET A 39 -15.96 -15.27 38.14
N VAL A 40 -17.08 -15.61 37.50
CA VAL A 40 -17.98 -16.68 37.93
C VAL A 40 -17.44 -18.02 37.45
N ASP A 41 -17.26 -18.97 38.38
CA ASP A 41 -16.90 -20.35 38.05
C ASP A 41 -18.06 -21.06 37.34
N GLU A 42 -17.75 -22.12 36.60
CA GLU A 42 -18.72 -22.79 35.74
C GLU A 42 -19.89 -23.42 36.50
N GLN A 43 -19.65 -23.94 37.71
CA GLN A 43 -20.70 -24.55 38.53
C GLN A 43 -21.69 -23.51 39.04
N SER A 44 -21.18 -22.42 39.61
CA SER A 44 -22.00 -21.29 40.07
C SER A 44 -22.75 -20.64 38.90
N LEU A 45 -22.09 -20.44 37.75
CA LEU A 45 -22.72 -19.88 36.56
C LEU A 45 -23.88 -20.75 36.09
N ASN A 46 -23.69 -22.07 36.01
CA ASN A 46 -24.73 -23.00 35.60
C ASN A 46 -25.95 -22.97 36.52
N PHE A 47 -25.74 -22.89 37.84
CA PHE A 47 -26.83 -22.79 38.81
C PHE A 47 -27.60 -21.46 38.68
N LEU A 48 -26.87 -20.34 38.66
CA LEU A 48 -27.47 -19.00 38.61
C LEU A 48 -28.20 -18.73 37.28
N LEU A 49 -27.67 -19.21 36.15
CA LEU A 49 -28.35 -19.15 34.85
C LEU A 49 -29.64 -19.97 34.86
N SER A 50 -29.61 -21.20 35.40
CA SER A 50 -30.79 -22.05 35.51
C SER A 50 -31.87 -21.40 36.38
N TYR A 51 -31.48 -20.76 37.49
CA TYR A 51 -32.40 -20.01 38.36
C TYR A 51 -33.05 -18.85 37.61
N CYS A 52 -32.26 -17.99 36.94
CA CYS A 52 -32.78 -16.85 36.19
C CYS A 52 -33.72 -17.28 35.04
N ILE A 53 -33.37 -18.33 34.30
CA ILE A 53 -34.22 -18.86 33.21
C ILE A 53 -35.53 -19.42 33.77
N SER A 54 -35.50 -20.11 34.91
CA SER A 54 -36.70 -20.65 35.55
C SER A 54 -37.59 -19.54 36.09
N ALA A 55 -37.00 -18.49 36.68
CA ALA A 55 -37.71 -17.30 37.14
C ALA A 55 -38.42 -16.58 35.98
N LEU A 56 -37.77 -16.41 34.82
CA LEU A 56 -38.41 -15.82 33.63
C LEU A 56 -39.59 -16.63 33.09
N LYS A 57 -39.59 -17.95 33.30
CA LYS A 57 -40.68 -18.85 32.85
C LYS A 57 -41.87 -18.90 33.83
N GLN A 58 -41.64 -18.65 35.12
CA GLN A 58 -42.64 -18.90 36.19
C GLN A 58 -43.15 -17.62 36.87
N CYS A 59 -42.31 -16.61 37.04
CA CYS A 59 -42.70 -15.36 37.70
C CYS A 59 -43.47 -14.45 36.75
N SER A 60 -44.30 -13.58 37.30
CA SER A 60 -45.10 -12.63 36.55
C SER A 60 -44.28 -11.48 35.95
N SER A 61 -44.84 -10.81 34.94
CA SER A 61 -44.12 -9.88 34.04
C SER A 61 -43.46 -8.69 34.74
N TRP A 62 -44.00 -8.22 35.87
CA TRP A 62 -43.42 -7.08 36.60
C TRP A 62 -42.03 -7.38 37.19
N THR A 63 -41.65 -8.66 37.33
CA THR A 63 -40.31 -9.07 37.81
C THR A 63 -39.27 -9.25 36.70
N HIS A 64 -39.70 -9.33 35.44
CA HIS A 64 -38.87 -9.81 34.33
C HIS A 64 -37.70 -8.87 34.02
N VAL A 65 -37.86 -7.56 34.22
CA VAL A 65 -36.80 -6.57 33.96
C VAL A 65 -35.61 -6.80 34.91
N GLU A 66 -35.84 -6.96 36.21
CA GLU A 66 -34.79 -7.25 37.19
C GLU A 66 -34.12 -8.59 36.92
N ILE A 67 -34.89 -9.61 36.57
CA ILE A 67 -34.35 -10.94 36.24
C ILE A 67 -33.46 -10.86 34.99
N LEU A 68 -33.88 -10.14 33.94
CA LEU A 68 -33.05 -9.93 32.75
C LEU A 68 -31.80 -9.09 33.03
N GLN A 69 -31.86 -8.14 33.96
CA GLN A 69 -30.67 -7.38 34.38
C GLN A 69 -29.65 -8.27 35.11
N ALA A 70 -30.12 -9.20 35.95
CA ALA A 70 -29.27 -10.22 36.58
C ALA A 70 -28.66 -11.15 35.53
N LEU A 71 -29.49 -11.65 34.59
CA LEU A 71 -29.05 -12.48 33.48
C LEU A 71 -27.97 -11.78 32.64
N ALA A 72 -28.19 -10.52 32.25
CA ALA A 72 -27.22 -9.72 31.50
C ALA A 72 -25.87 -9.62 32.21
N ALA A 73 -25.86 -9.50 33.54
CA ALA A 73 -24.63 -9.44 34.33
C ALA A 73 -23.92 -10.80 34.38
N LEU A 74 -24.67 -11.90 34.49
CA LEU A 74 -24.13 -13.27 34.49
C LEU A 74 -23.46 -13.63 33.16
N VAL A 75 -24.08 -13.27 32.04
CA VAL A 75 -23.58 -13.64 30.70
C VAL A 75 -22.41 -12.77 30.23
N TYR A 76 -22.16 -11.62 30.86
CA TYR A 76 -21.06 -10.72 30.51
C TYR A 76 -19.71 -11.44 30.63
N ASN A 77 -18.93 -11.48 29.55
CA ASN A 77 -17.68 -12.26 29.41
C ASN A 77 -17.82 -13.79 29.64
N ASN A 78 -19.04 -14.33 29.73
CA ASN A 78 -19.29 -15.75 29.95
C ASN A 78 -20.05 -16.42 28.80
N GLY A 79 -20.30 -15.72 27.68
CA GLY A 79 -21.01 -16.23 26.51
C GLY A 79 -20.60 -17.64 26.05
N PRO A 80 -19.30 -17.95 25.87
CA PRO A 80 -18.83 -19.28 25.45
C PRO A 80 -19.22 -20.42 26.42
N LYS A 81 -19.36 -20.11 27.71
CA LYS A 81 -19.73 -21.07 28.76
C LYS A 81 -21.25 -21.31 28.85
N CYS A 82 -22.05 -20.57 28.09
CA CYS A 82 -23.50 -20.63 28.14
C CYS A 82 -24.13 -21.67 27.20
N GLN A 83 -23.31 -22.52 26.55
CA GLN A 83 -23.74 -23.44 25.47
C GLN A 83 -24.99 -24.27 25.82
N LYS A 84 -25.07 -24.77 27.06
CA LYS A 84 -26.20 -25.55 27.59
C LYS A 84 -27.54 -24.80 27.53
N TYR A 85 -27.52 -23.48 27.70
CA TYR A 85 -28.71 -22.64 27.83
C TYR A 85 -29.02 -21.82 26.57
N LEU A 86 -28.17 -21.87 25.54
CA LEU A 86 -28.41 -21.15 24.28
C LEU A 86 -29.74 -21.53 23.61
N PRO A 87 -30.22 -22.80 23.62
CA PRO A 87 -31.54 -23.13 23.06
C PRO A 87 -32.70 -22.43 23.80
N ASP A 88 -32.65 -22.36 25.13
CA ASP A 88 -33.67 -21.69 25.95
C ASP A 88 -33.64 -20.16 25.82
N LEU A 89 -32.48 -19.58 25.54
CA LEU A 89 -32.28 -18.14 25.45
C LEU A 89 -32.43 -17.61 24.02
N LEU A 90 -31.79 -18.25 23.04
CA LEU A 90 -31.62 -17.80 21.65
C LEU A 90 -32.23 -18.76 20.60
N GLY A 91 -32.85 -19.87 21.02
CA GLY A 91 -33.56 -20.77 20.11
C GLY A 91 -34.82 -20.13 19.49
N LYS A 92 -35.53 -20.88 18.62
CA LYS A 92 -36.73 -20.37 17.92
C LYS A 92 -37.83 -19.85 18.86
N THR A 93 -37.95 -20.46 20.05
CA THR A 93 -38.85 -20.04 21.14
C THR A 93 -38.07 -19.53 22.34
N GLY A 94 -36.85 -19.04 22.13
CA GLY A 94 -35.96 -18.58 23.18
C GLY A 94 -36.49 -17.32 23.86
N LEU A 95 -36.32 -17.24 25.17
CA LEU A 95 -36.84 -16.14 25.99
C LEU A 95 -36.30 -14.77 25.54
N LEU A 96 -35.01 -14.67 25.19
CA LEU A 96 -34.43 -13.40 24.74
C LEU A 96 -34.94 -12.98 23.36
N VAL A 97 -35.25 -13.94 22.48
CA VAL A 97 -35.83 -13.66 21.17
C VAL A 97 -37.26 -13.13 21.33
N GLN A 98 -38.07 -13.75 22.19
CA GLN A 98 -39.44 -13.30 22.46
C GLN A 98 -39.49 -11.93 23.12
N PHE A 99 -38.65 -11.68 24.13
CA PHE A 99 -38.62 -10.40 24.85
C PHE A 99 -37.96 -9.27 24.05
N SER A 100 -37.19 -9.58 23.00
CA SER A 100 -36.58 -8.56 22.13
C SER A 100 -37.43 -8.17 20.91
N ASP A 101 -38.53 -8.89 20.67
CA ASP A 101 -39.44 -8.67 19.54
C ASP A 101 -39.99 -7.24 19.49
N SER A 102 -40.22 -6.73 18.28
CA SER A 102 -40.82 -5.41 18.06
C SER A 102 -42.25 -5.27 18.57
N ALA A 103 -42.98 -6.37 18.72
CA ALA A 103 -44.35 -6.40 19.24
C ALA A 103 -44.42 -6.26 20.78
N GLN A 104 -43.29 -6.31 21.48
CA GLN A 104 -43.25 -6.15 22.94
C GLN A 104 -43.55 -4.70 23.34
N PRO A 105 -44.63 -4.43 24.11
CA PRO A 105 -45.01 -3.07 24.50
C PRO A 105 -44.09 -2.48 25.57
N ASP A 106 -43.43 -3.33 26.38
CA ASP A 106 -42.48 -2.89 27.40
C ASP A 106 -41.08 -2.71 26.81
N VAL A 107 -40.69 -1.45 26.58
CA VAL A 107 -39.38 -1.09 26.03
C VAL A 107 -38.24 -1.34 27.00
N GLU A 108 -38.48 -1.26 28.31
CA GLU A 108 -37.48 -1.55 29.33
C GLU A 108 -37.15 -3.05 29.38
N LEU A 109 -38.18 -3.90 29.26
CA LEU A 109 -38.03 -5.34 29.08
C LEU A 109 -37.25 -5.66 27.80
N ARG A 110 -37.64 -5.04 26.67
CA ARG A 110 -36.96 -5.19 25.38
C ARG A 110 -35.50 -4.77 25.46
N ARG A 111 -35.21 -3.65 26.11
CA ARG A 111 -33.85 -3.13 26.35
C ARG A 111 -33.01 -4.11 27.18
N ALA A 112 -33.58 -4.68 28.24
CA ALA A 112 -32.89 -5.65 29.09
C ALA A 112 -32.59 -6.95 28.33
N ALA A 113 -33.54 -7.44 27.52
CA ALA A 113 -33.35 -8.62 26.67
C ALA A 113 -32.22 -8.40 25.63
N VAL A 114 -32.25 -7.28 24.90
CA VAL A 114 -31.22 -6.92 23.92
C VAL A 114 -29.85 -6.76 24.57
N ARG A 115 -29.78 -6.23 25.80
CA ARG A 115 -28.53 -6.14 26.57
C ARG A 115 -27.97 -7.53 26.90
N SER A 116 -28.81 -8.45 27.35
CA SER A 116 -28.42 -9.85 27.61
C SER A 116 -27.89 -10.53 26.36
N MET A 117 -28.55 -10.34 25.21
CA MET A 117 -28.07 -10.85 23.92
C MET A 117 -26.72 -10.24 23.53
N ALA A 118 -26.55 -8.92 23.65
CA ALA A 118 -25.29 -8.24 23.32
C ALA A 118 -24.13 -8.75 24.19
N ASN A 119 -24.38 -9.01 25.47
CA ASN A 119 -23.39 -9.55 26.39
C ASN A 119 -23.02 -11.02 26.09
N LEU A 120 -23.98 -11.84 25.65
CA LEU A 120 -23.72 -13.21 25.15
C LEU A 120 -22.79 -13.21 23.93
N CYS A 121 -22.89 -12.19 23.07
CA CYS A 121 -22.08 -12.05 21.86
C CYS A 121 -20.65 -11.52 22.12
N LEU A 122 -20.31 -11.11 23.34
CA LEU A 122 -18.97 -10.61 23.67
C LEU A 122 -17.91 -11.71 23.52
N GLY A 123 -16.89 -11.42 22.72
CA GLY A 123 -15.74 -12.29 22.51
C GLY A 123 -14.79 -12.33 23.69
N VAL A 124 -14.31 -13.52 24.06
CA VAL A 124 -13.23 -13.70 25.05
C VAL A 124 -12.01 -14.32 24.35
N PRO A 125 -10.81 -13.71 24.45
CA PRO A 125 -9.60 -14.25 23.83
C PRO A 125 -9.34 -15.71 24.23
N GLY A 126 -9.10 -16.58 23.24
CA GLY A 126 -8.80 -18.00 23.47
C GLY A 126 -10.00 -18.92 23.68
N GLN A 127 -11.24 -18.40 23.64
CA GLN A 127 -12.47 -19.18 23.78
C GLN A 127 -13.26 -19.25 22.45
N PRO A 128 -14.02 -20.34 22.20
CA PRO A 128 -14.88 -20.41 21.03
C PRO A 128 -16.02 -19.39 21.13
N TYR A 129 -16.39 -18.82 19.99
CA TYR A 129 -17.51 -17.89 19.87
C TYR A 129 -18.83 -18.66 19.67
N LEU A 130 -19.98 -18.00 19.88
CA LEU A 130 -21.33 -18.58 19.67
C LEU A 130 -21.47 -19.29 18.32
N ASP A 131 -22.28 -20.33 18.21
CA ASP A 131 -22.53 -20.99 16.91
C ASP A 131 -23.15 -20.02 15.88
N GLU A 132 -22.88 -20.26 14.60
CA GLU A 132 -23.27 -19.37 13.49
C GLU A 132 -24.80 -19.14 13.42
N SER A 133 -25.59 -20.15 13.73
CA SER A 133 -27.06 -20.06 13.80
C SER A 133 -27.53 -19.03 14.83
N TYR A 134 -26.97 -19.07 16.05
CA TYR A 134 -27.30 -18.13 17.12
C TYR A 134 -26.77 -16.72 16.84
N ARG A 135 -25.59 -16.60 16.19
CA ARG A 135 -25.09 -15.29 15.74
C ARG A 135 -26.01 -14.64 14.72
N SER A 136 -26.54 -15.43 13.78
CA SER A 136 -27.50 -14.93 12.78
C SER A 136 -28.78 -14.41 13.44
N VAL A 137 -29.33 -15.15 14.42
CA VAL A 137 -30.49 -14.72 15.21
C VAL A 137 -30.19 -13.40 15.93
N CYS A 138 -29.09 -13.33 16.70
CA CYS A 138 -28.71 -12.09 17.39
C CYS A 138 -28.52 -10.92 16.42
N PHE A 139 -27.84 -11.14 15.30
CA PHE A 139 -27.62 -10.11 14.28
C PHE A 139 -28.93 -9.56 13.72
N GLN A 140 -29.88 -10.43 13.36
CA GLN A 140 -31.19 -10.03 12.84
C GLN A 140 -32.02 -9.29 13.89
N THR A 141 -32.00 -9.76 15.15
CA THR A 141 -32.66 -9.05 16.25
C THR A 141 -32.08 -7.65 16.45
N PHE A 142 -30.76 -7.50 16.50
CA PHE A 142 -30.14 -6.18 16.65
C PHE A 142 -30.44 -5.28 15.44
N LEU A 143 -30.41 -5.81 14.22
CA LEU A 143 -30.74 -5.06 13.02
C LEU A 143 -32.19 -4.56 13.04
N SER A 144 -33.14 -5.42 13.41
CA SER A 144 -34.56 -5.07 13.59
C SER A 144 -34.76 -3.97 14.65
N VAL A 145 -34.05 -4.06 15.78
CA VAL A 145 -34.07 -3.01 16.82
C VAL A 145 -33.59 -1.66 16.27
N LEU A 146 -32.51 -1.64 15.47
CA LEU A 146 -31.98 -0.41 14.86
C LEU A 146 -32.86 0.14 13.73
N GLN A 147 -33.60 -0.73 13.04
CA GLN A 147 -34.56 -0.34 12.00
C GLN A 147 -35.82 0.28 12.61
N SER A 148 -36.20 -0.13 13.83
CA SER A 148 -37.40 0.36 14.51
C SER A 148 -37.41 1.89 14.73
N SER A 149 -38.61 2.45 14.73
CA SER A 149 -38.85 3.88 15.02
C SER A 149 -39.32 4.05 16.46
N LYS A 150 -39.02 5.19 17.07
CA LYS A 150 -39.53 5.54 18.40
C LYS A 150 -41.06 5.74 18.32
N THR A 151 -41.79 5.14 19.25
CA THR A 151 -43.21 5.40 19.49
C THR A 151 -43.40 6.62 20.40
N SER A 152 -44.57 7.28 20.36
CA SER A 152 -44.85 8.50 21.14
C SER A 152 -44.71 8.33 22.65
N ASP A 153 -44.93 7.11 23.14
CA ASP A 153 -45.11 6.82 24.56
C ASP A 153 -43.79 6.49 25.29
N VAL A 154 -42.67 6.50 24.57
CA VAL A 154 -41.36 6.05 25.07
C VAL A 154 -40.43 7.24 25.28
N ASP A 155 -39.77 7.30 26.44
CA ASP A 155 -38.78 8.33 26.70
C ASP A 155 -37.54 8.16 25.80
N ASP A 156 -36.99 9.27 25.34
CA ASP A 156 -35.86 9.24 24.39
C ASP A 156 -34.58 8.63 25.00
N ILE A 157 -34.41 8.67 26.33
CA ILE A 157 -33.22 8.14 26.99
C ILE A 157 -33.24 6.60 26.92
N THR A 158 -34.36 5.98 27.27
CA THR A 158 -34.56 4.54 27.19
C THR A 158 -34.46 4.05 25.75
N PHE A 159 -35.02 4.79 24.79
CA PHE A 159 -34.82 4.48 23.37
C PHE A 159 -33.35 4.57 22.95
N CYS A 160 -32.63 5.62 23.36
CA CYS A 160 -31.18 5.74 23.10
C CYS A 160 -30.39 4.57 23.70
N MET A 161 -30.74 4.11 24.91
CA MET A 161 -30.09 2.97 25.56
C MET A 161 -30.37 1.65 24.83
N LEU A 162 -31.59 1.45 24.33
CA LEU A 162 -31.95 0.31 23.49
C LEU A 162 -31.09 0.27 22.22
N LEU A 163 -30.99 1.39 21.50
CA LEU A 163 -30.13 1.51 20.31
C LEU A 163 -28.66 1.25 20.62
N GLN A 164 -28.14 1.81 21.73
CA GLN A 164 -26.76 1.56 22.17
C GLN A 164 -26.49 0.08 22.46
N ASN A 165 -27.44 -0.64 23.08
CA ASN A 165 -27.28 -2.06 23.35
C ASN A 165 -27.25 -2.88 22.05
N ALA A 166 -28.12 -2.57 21.09
CA ALA A 166 -28.13 -3.22 19.77
C ALA A 166 -26.83 -2.93 18.99
N LEU A 167 -26.36 -1.68 18.98
CA LEU A 167 -25.09 -1.29 18.34
C LEU A 167 -23.89 -2.02 18.96
N LYS A 168 -23.83 -2.12 20.30
CA LYS A 168 -22.81 -2.91 21.00
C LYS A 168 -22.90 -4.40 20.64
N GLY A 169 -24.11 -4.94 20.53
CA GLY A 169 -24.33 -6.32 20.11
C GLY A 169 -23.77 -6.62 18.72
N ILE A 170 -24.08 -5.78 17.73
CA ILE A 170 -23.52 -5.91 16.36
C ILE A 170 -22.00 -5.74 16.39
N GLN A 171 -21.48 -4.74 17.10
CA GLN A 171 -20.05 -4.52 17.22
C GLN A 171 -19.32 -5.75 17.80
N SER A 172 -19.88 -6.37 18.85
CA SER A 172 -19.34 -7.59 19.45
C SER A 172 -19.33 -8.77 18.46
N LEU A 173 -20.40 -8.95 17.68
CA LEU A 173 -20.48 -9.98 16.64
C LEU A 173 -19.44 -9.77 15.54
N LEU A 174 -19.23 -8.53 15.10
CA LEU A 174 -18.27 -8.19 14.05
C LEU A 174 -16.80 -8.34 14.52
N ASN A 175 -16.52 -8.06 15.78
CA ASN A 175 -15.19 -8.23 16.36
C ASN A 175 -14.90 -9.70 16.72
N GLY A 176 -15.94 -10.49 17.02
CA GLY A 176 -15.87 -11.86 17.53
C GLY A 176 -15.59 -12.96 16.50
N GLY A 177 -14.74 -12.70 15.51
CA GLY A 177 -14.39 -13.64 14.44
C GLY A 177 -14.86 -13.15 13.07
N LYS A 178 -14.34 -13.76 12.01
CA LYS A 178 -14.64 -13.41 10.60
C LYS A 178 -16.08 -13.80 10.25
N MET A 179 -17.08 -13.13 10.84
CA MET A 179 -18.42 -13.11 10.29
C MET A 179 -18.30 -12.52 8.89
N LYS A 180 -18.21 -13.41 7.90
CA LYS A 180 -18.12 -13.00 6.51
C LYS A 180 -19.51 -12.51 6.13
N LEU A 181 -19.70 -11.20 6.17
CA LEU A 181 -20.84 -10.54 5.54
C LEU A 181 -20.72 -10.79 4.03
N MET A 182 -21.13 -11.96 3.53
CA MET A 182 -21.00 -12.35 2.11
C MET A 182 -22.24 -11.96 1.30
N GLN A 183 -23.40 -11.81 1.96
CA GLN A 183 -24.63 -11.39 1.30
C GLN A 183 -24.69 -9.87 1.23
N THR A 184 -24.71 -9.33 0.01
CA THR A 184 -24.74 -7.88 -0.26
C THR A 184 -25.92 -7.20 0.43
N ASP A 185 -27.05 -7.87 0.57
CA ASP A 185 -28.28 -7.34 1.20
C ASP A 185 -28.12 -7.08 2.70
N GLN A 186 -27.37 -7.94 3.41
CA GLN A 186 -27.09 -7.76 4.83
C GLN A 186 -26.11 -6.59 5.06
N ILE A 187 -25.14 -6.42 4.16
CA ILE A 187 -24.22 -5.27 4.18
C ILE A 187 -25.00 -3.98 3.95
N GLY A 188 -25.83 -3.95 2.90
CA GLY A 188 -26.64 -2.79 2.55
C GLY A 188 -27.57 -2.34 3.68
N SER A 189 -28.24 -3.30 4.32
CA SER A 189 -29.13 -3.06 5.46
C SER A 189 -28.37 -2.56 6.70
N LEU A 190 -27.23 -3.18 7.02
CA LEU A 190 -26.37 -2.76 8.12
C LEU A 190 -25.84 -1.33 7.90
N LEU A 191 -25.32 -1.04 6.71
CA LEU A 191 -24.78 0.29 6.39
C LEU A 191 -25.88 1.36 6.40
N ALA A 192 -27.12 1.03 6.01
CA ALA A 192 -28.26 1.93 6.09
C ALA A 192 -28.60 2.30 7.55
N VAL A 193 -28.72 1.32 8.45
CA VAL A 193 -29.00 1.60 9.87
C VAL A 193 -27.86 2.33 10.56
N LEU A 194 -26.60 2.02 10.23
CA LEU A 194 -25.45 2.74 10.76
C LEU A 194 -25.45 4.20 10.29
N LYS A 195 -25.80 4.45 9.02
CA LYS A 195 -25.99 5.80 8.48
C LYS A 195 -27.12 6.54 9.19
N LYS A 196 -28.25 5.89 9.49
CA LYS A 196 -29.33 6.48 10.29
C LYS A 196 -28.85 6.83 11.71
N CYS A 197 -28.24 5.88 12.41
CA CYS A 197 -27.84 6.02 13.81
C CYS A 197 -26.70 7.03 14.03
N MET A 198 -25.77 7.18 13.07
CA MET A 198 -24.68 8.17 13.19
C MET A 198 -25.17 9.62 13.14
N PHE A 199 -26.40 9.89 12.67
CA PHE A 199 -27.04 11.21 12.71
C PHE A 199 -28.13 11.35 13.79
N HIS A 200 -28.29 10.35 14.67
CA HIS A 200 -29.36 10.33 15.66
C HIS A 200 -29.30 11.53 16.62
N GLY A 201 -30.39 12.30 16.69
CA GLY A 201 -30.50 13.47 17.56
C GLY A 201 -29.59 14.64 17.19
N LEU A 202 -29.06 14.70 15.95
CA LEU A 202 -28.26 15.83 15.48
C LEU A 202 -29.19 17.00 15.11
N PRO A 203 -29.02 18.21 15.69
CA PRO A 203 -29.93 19.33 15.46
C PRO A 203 -29.98 19.78 13.99
N GLY A 204 -31.18 20.13 13.50
CA GLY A 204 -31.38 20.70 12.17
C GLY A 204 -31.33 19.70 11.01
N LEU A 205 -31.36 18.40 11.28
CA LEU A 205 -31.35 17.33 10.28
C LEU A 205 -32.53 16.38 10.49
N SER A 206 -33.45 16.36 9.51
CA SER A 206 -34.47 15.30 9.38
C SER A 206 -34.09 14.46 8.17
N ILE A 207 -33.76 13.19 8.39
CA ILE A 207 -33.22 12.30 7.36
C ILE A 207 -34.13 11.08 7.25
N GLU A 208 -34.84 10.94 6.14
CA GLU A 208 -35.47 9.69 5.74
C GLU A 208 -34.41 8.80 5.07
N MET A 209 -34.11 7.65 5.67
CA MET A 209 -33.11 6.70 5.16
C MET A 209 -33.79 5.46 4.56
N PRO A 210 -33.31 4.93 3.43
CA PRO A 210 -33.81 3.70 2.84
C PRO A 210 -33.52 2.49 3.75
N ALA A 211 -34.31 1.41 3.59
CA ALA A 211 -34.14 0.19 4.39
C ALA A 211 -32.78 -0.51 4.16
N ALA A 212 -32.23 -0.39 2.96
CA ALA A 212 -30.91 -0.87 2.59
C ALA A 212 -30.22 0.11 1.63
N LEU A 213 -28.90 0.22 1.73
CA LEU A 213 -28.05 0.86 0.74
C LEU A 213 -27.63 -0.16 -0.32
N TYR A 214 -27.42 0.29 -1.56
CA TYR A 214 -26.92 -0.56 -2.65
C TYR A 214 -25.57 -0.06 -3.15
N PRO A 215 -24.63 -0.97 -3.50
CA PRO A 215 -23.33 -0.58 -4.00
C PRO A 215 -23.43 -0.07 -5.44
N ALA A 216 -22.71 1.00 -5.76
CA ALA A 216 -22.51 1.45 -7.12
C ALA A 216 -21.66 0.42 -7.91
N PRO A 217 -21.98 0.17 -9.20
CA PRO A 217 -21.18 -0.70 -10.04
C PRO A 217 -19.78 -0.10 -10.26
N LEU A 218 -18.75 -0.76 -9.73
CA LEU A 218 -17.36 -0.33 -9.88
C LEU A 218 -16.73 -0.92 -11.15
N PRO A 219 -15.97 -0.12 -11.92
CA PRO A 219 -15.10 -0.66 -12.97
C PRO A 219 -14.14 -1.72 -12.40
N GLN A 220 -13.88 -2.79 -13.14
CA GLN A 220 -12.92 -3.82 -12.71
C GLN A 220 -11.51 -3.22 -12.74
N TYR A 221 -10.93 -2.96 -11.56
CA TYR A 221 -9.51 -2.60 -11.43
C TYR A 221 -8.70 -3.88 -11.27
N ASP A 222 -7.91 -4.24 -12.29
CA ASP A 222 -6.99 -5.36 -12.22
C ASP A 222 -5.92 -5.12 -11.15
N ASN A 223 -5.65 -6.16 -10.36
CA ASN A 223 -4.57 -6.20 -9.37
C ASN A 223 -3.20 -6.09 -10.07
N ARG A 224 -2.76 -4.88 -10.40
CA ARG A 224 -1.36 -4.62 -10.78
C ARG A 224 -0.55 -4.20 -9.55
N SER A 225 0.63 -4.80 -9.43
CA SER A 225 1.72 -4.28 -8.60
C SER A 225 2.09 -2.86 -9.06
N PRO A 226 2.56 -1.98 -8.16
CA PRO A 226 2.89 -0.61 -8.51
C PRO A 226 3.94 -0.61 -9.63
N VAL A 227 3.54 -0.08 -10.78
CA VAL A 227 4.39 0.20 -11.93
C VAL A 227 5.48 1.15 -11.45
N LYS A 228 6.75 0.72 -11.54
CA LYS A 228 7.88 1.65 -11.56
C LYS A 228 7.62 2.59 -12.74
N GLN A 229 7.64 3.90 -12.50
CA GLN A 229 7.58 4.91 -13.55
C GLN A 229 8.57 4.52 -14.67
N GLU A 230 8.03 4.14 -15.82
CA GLU A 230 8.81 4.00 -17.05
C GLU A 230 9.26 5.41 -17.45
N GLN A 231 10.56 5.56 -17.68
CA GLN A 231 11.17 6.74 -18.30
C GLN A 231 10.45 7.02 -19.63
N SER A 232 9.90 8.22 -19.77
CA SER A 232 9.46 8.74 -21.04
C SER A 232 10.69 9.17 -21.85
N GLU A 233 10.96 8.48 -22.96
CA GLU A 233 11.83 9.02 -24.01
C GLU A 233 11.19 10.27 -24.65
N PRO A 234 12.01 11.23 -25.11
CA PRO A 234 11.55 12.53 -25.58
C PRO A 234 10.86 12.42 -26.95
N ALA A 235 9.58 12.79 -27.02
CA ALA A 235 8.86 12.88 -28.28
C ALA A 235 9.34 14.08 -29.10
N ALA A 236 9.92 13.81 -30.26
CA ALA A 236 10.17 14.80 -31.31
C ALA A 236 8.84 15.34 -31.85
N PHE A 237 8.73 16.68 -31.92
CA PHE A 237 7.66 17.43 -32.55
C PHE A 237 7.46 17.03 -34.02
N LYS A 238 6.23 16.67 -34.44
CA LYS A 238 5.75 16.89 -35.82
C LYS A 238 4.28 17.34 -35.84
N GLN A 239 4.06 18.34 -36.68
CA GLN A 239 2.83 19.12 -36.85
C GLN A 239 1.69 18.37 -37.56
N THR A 240 0.49 18.90 -37.32
CA THR A 240 -0.83 18.77 -37.95
C THR A 240 -0.92 18.27 -39.40
N GLY A 241 -1.90 17.39 -39.65
CA GLY A 241 -2.38 17.04 -41.00
C GLY A 241 -3.83 16.53 -40.97
N ASN A 242 -4.68 17.17 -41.75
CA ASN A 242 -6.15 17.10 -41.77
C ASN A 242 -6.69 16.01 -42.75
N ARG A 243 -7.97 15.62 -42.61
CA ARG A 243 -8.85 14.84 -43.55
C ARG A 243 -8.74 13.29 -43.48
N ARG A 244 -9.78 12.45 -43.64
CA ARG A 244 -11.15 12.58 -44.21
C ARG A 244 -12.03 11.36 -43.87
N LYS A 245 -13.33 11.63 -43.70
CA LYS A 245 -14.57 10.83 -43.90
C LYS A 245 -14.53 9.54 -44.77
N LYS A 246 -15.25 8.49 -44.30
CA LYS A 246 -16.21 7.58 -45.01
C LYS A 246 -16.75 6.59 -43.95
N SER A 247 -18.03 6.46 -43.57
CA SER A 247 -19.36 6.31 -44.20
C SER A 247 -19.73 4.90 -44.67
N LYS A 248 -20.89 4.43 -44.17
CA LYS A 248 -21.76 3.30 -44.57
C LYS A 248 -21.34 1.90 -44.05
N GLY A 249 -22.24 1.02 -43.61
CA GLY A 249 -23.65 0.91 -43.97
C GLY A 249 -24.56 0.24 -42.92
N LYS A 250 -25.85 0.58 -43.08
CA LYS A 250 -27.03 -0.02 -42.44
C LYS A 250 -27.26 -1.45 -42.94
N GLN A 251 -27.74 -2.33 -42.06
CA GLN A 251 -28.75 -3.34 -42.42
C GLN A 251 -29.85 -3.42 -41.34
N LYS A 252 -31.05 -3.05 -41.79
CA LYS A 252 -32.42 -3.33 -41.32
C LYS A 252 -32.70 -4.84 -41.47
N LYS A 253 -33.70 -5.53 -40.91
CA LYS A 253 -34.89 -5.26 -40.08
C LYS A 253 -35.43 -6.67 -39.72
N GLY A 254 -36.17 -6.80 -38.62
CA GLY A 254 -37.00 -7.96 -38.31
C GLY A 254 -37.98 -7.58 -37.21
N GLU A 255 -39.02 -6.84 -37.58
CA GLU A 255 -40.20 -6.49 -36.76
C GLU A 255 -41.35 -7.44 -37.10
N PHE A 256 -42.14 -7.80 -36.09
CA PHE A 256 -43.61 -7.93 -36.05
C PHE A 256 -43.96 -7.98 -34.55
N GLY A 257 -44.95 -7.31 -33.98
CA GLY A 257 -45.96 -6.33 -34.39
C GLY A 257 -46.49 -5.72 -33.06
N GLU A 258 -46.81 -4.43 -33.02
CA GLU A 258 -48.20 -3.90 -33.07
C GLU A 258 -48.97 -4.15 -31.76
N GLU A 259 -49.59 -3.20 -31.06
CA GLU A 259 -50.10 -1.84 -31.32
C GLU A 259 -49.94 -1.05 -30.00
N GLY A 260 -49.71 0.26 -29.89
CA GLY A 260 -50.31 1.45 -30.53
C GLY A 260 -50.76 2.35 -29.36
N ARG A 261 -50.71 3.68 -29.31
CA ARG A 261 -50.40 4.83 -30.19
C ARG A 261 -50.44 6.05 -29.24
N GLU A 262 -49.48 6.97 -29.35
CA GLU A 262 -49.66 8.38 -29.80
C GLU A 262 -50.34 9.29 -28.73
N ASP A 263 -49.89 10.49 -28.37
CA ASP A 263 -49.25 11.59 -29.12
C ASP A 263 -48.61 12.60 -28.12
N LEU A 264 -47.39 13.09 -28.33
CA LEU A 264 -46.97 14.34 -29.02
C LEU A 264 -47.19 15.68 -28.29
N GLY A 265 -46.06 16.35 -28.02
CA GLY A 265 -45.87 17.80 -28.20
C GLY A 265 -45.87 18.62 -26.91
N ASP A 266 -45.11 19.71 -26.74
CA ASP A 266 -44.39 20.59 -27.66
C ASP A 266 -43.42 21.48 -26.83
N ALA A 267 -42.57 22.21 -27.54
CA ALA A 267 -41.45 23.04 -27.13
C ALA A 267 -41.79 24.37 -26.41
N GLY A 268 -40.74 25.06 -25.94
CA GLY A 268 -40.74 26.48 -25.54
C GLY A 268 -40.04 26.68 -24.18
N ASN A 269 -38.72 26.85 -24.10
CA ASN A 269 -37.88 28.01 -24.44
C ASN A 269 -38.04 29.23 -23.50
N GLU A 270 -36.89 29.63 -22.93
CA GLU A 270 -36.57 30.92 -22.30
C GLU A 270 -37.29 31.33 -21.00
N SER A 271 -36.77 32.19 -20.12
CA SER A 271 -35.45 32.60 -19.66
C SER A 271 -35.71 33.67 -18.57
N VAL A 272 -34.69 33.97 -17.76
CA VAL A 272 -34.49 35.25 -17.04
C VAL A 272 -35.23 35.49 -15.70
N LEU A 273 -34.37 35.51 -14.66
CA LEU A 273 -34.21 36.46 -13.55
C LEU A 273 -35.43 36.96 -12.76
N GLY A 274 -35.26 36.82 -11.44
CA GLY A 274 -36.24 37.15 -10.41
C GLY A 274 -36.34 38.62 -10.02
N ALA A 275 -37.34 38.85 -9.16
CA ALA A 275 -37.35 39.89 -8.15
C ALA A 275 -38.45 39.57 -7.13
N ASP A 276 -38.19 40.07 -5.94
CA ASP A 276 -38.79 39.78 -4.64
C ASP A 276 -40.26 40.22 -4.45
N MET A 277 -40.83 39.64 -3.39
CA MET A 277 -41.78 40.22 -2.45
C MET A 277 -43.29 40.19 -2.76
N LEU A 278 -44.04 39.47 -1.90
CA LEU A 278 -45.30 39.94 -1.30
C LEU A 278 -45.55 39.19 0.04
N LYS A 279 -45.45 39.95 1.14
CA LYS A 279 -46.00 39.62 2.47
C LYS A 279 -47.51 39.89 2.48
N LEU A 280 -48.22 39.23 3.40
CA LEU A 280 -49.32 39.71 4.28
C LEU A 280 -49.86 38.44 5.01
N HIS A 281 -50.16 38.38 6.31
CA HIS A 281 -50.85 39.34 7.17
C HIS A 281 -50.43 39.19 8.65
N LEU A 282 -50.57 40.29 9.38
CA LEU A 282 -50.43 40.46 10.83
C LEU A 282 -51.84 40.58 11.47
N ALA A 283 -51.97 40.21 12.76
CA ALA A 283 -52.96 40.74 13.71
C ALA A 283 -52.26 40.78 15.08
N ASP A 284 -51.67 41.91 15.48
CA ASP A 284 -52.21 43.00 16.32
C ASP A 284 -52.64 42.57 17.75
N VAL A 285 -51.98 43.13 18.77
CA VAL A 285 -52.51 44.20 19.66
C VAL A 285 -51.42 44.64 20.68
N GLN A 286 -50.94 45.88 20.46
CA GLN A 286 -50.64 47.00 21.39
C GLN A 286 -49.71 46.92 22.63
N ASN A 287 -48.72 47.83 22.56
CA ASN A 287 -48.29 48.85 23.53
C ASN A 287 -47.15 48.59 24.56
N SER A 288 -46.04 49.28 24.25
CA SER A 288 -44.88 49.78 25.04
C SER A 288 -45.27 50.56 26.33
N PRO A 289 -44.38 50.95 27.29
CA PRO A 289 -42.92 51.13 27.13
C PRO A 289 -41.95 50.76 28.27
N CYS A 290 -40.68 50.82 27.88
CA CYS A 290 -39.39 50.76 28.59
C CYS A 290 -39.34 51.44 29.99
N VAL A 291 -38.46 50.93 30.87
CA VAL A 291 -37.51 51.68 31.76
C VAL A 291 -36.69 50.68 32.62
N ASP A 292 -35.36 50.84 32.62
CA ASP A 292 -34.32 50.29 33.53
C ASP A 292 -34.35 51.07 34.90
N PRO A 293 -33.61 50.82 36.02
CA PRO A 293 -32.57 49.83 36.33
C PRO A 293 -32.54 49.27 37.81
N ARG A 294 -31.62 48.32 38.05
CA ARG A 294 -30.82 48.05 39.30
C ARG A 294 -31.46 47.80 40.69
N THR A 295 -30.76 46.90 41.40
CA THR A 295 -30.41 46.83 42.85
C THR A 295 -31.15 45.87 43.81
N ARG A 296 -30.38 44.84 44.23
CA ARG A 296 -30.19 44.22 45.56
C ARG A 296 -31.32 44.03 46.60
N ALA A 297 -31.28 42.80 47.13
CA ALA A 297 -31.33 42.38 48.54
C ALA A 297 -32.66 41.92 49.16
N SER A 298 -32.60 40.65 49.60
CA SER A 298 -33.13 40.04 50.82
C SER A 298 -34.43 40.55 51.43
N ASP A 299 -35.40 39.64 51.62
CA ASP A 299 -35.90 39.39 52.97
C ASP A 299 -36.68 38.07 53.12
N VAL A 300 -36.59 37.57 54.35
CA VAL A 300 -37.11 36.32 54.92
C VAL A 300 -38.58 36.50 55.31
N ALA A 301 -39.44 35.50 55.05
CA ALA A 301 -40.68 35.33 55.80
C ALA A 301 -41.15 33.86 55.85
N TYR A 302 -41.56 33.47 57.05
CA TYR A 302 -41.98 32.13 57.51
C TYR A 302 -43.52 31.91 57.32
N VAL A 303 -43.91 30.77 56.74
CA VAL A 303 -44.92 29.73 57.14
C VAL A 303 -46.32 30.19 57.65
N PRO A 304 -47.47 29.63 57.17
CA PRO A 304 -48.03 28.42 57.80
C PRO A 304 -48.65 27.34 56.90
N ALA A 305 -48.72 26.15 57.51
CA ALA A 305 -49.09 24.86 56.99
C ALA A 305 -50.58 24.70 56.61
N GLY A 306 -50.82 23.87 55.59
CA GLY A 306 -52.10 23.23 55.27
C GLY A 306 -51.86 21.75 54.96
N LYS A 307 -52.63 20.90 55.63
CA LYS A 307 -52.48 19.44 55.74
C LYS A 307 -53.10 18.65 54.58
N ASP A 308 -52.44 17.52 54.31
CA ASP A 308 -52.95 16.20 53.91
C ASP A 308 -53.60 15.98 52.54
N HIS A 309 -52.91 15.22 51.68
CA HIS A 309 -53.30 13.84 51.34
C HIS A 309 -52.10 13.03 50.82
N LEU A 310 -51.78 11.93 51.51
CA LEU A 310 -50.67 11.01 51.25
C LEU A 310 -51.07 9.92 50.24
N SER A 311 -50.17 9.62 49.30
CA SER A 311 -50.00 8.28 48.68
C SER A 311 -48.52 8.08 48.30
N PRO A 312 -47.98 6.84 48.35
CA PRO A 312 -46.61 6.59 48.79
C PRO A 312 -45.58 6.75 47.67
N HIS A 313 -44.63 7.67 47.87
CA HIS A 313 -43.40 7.74 47.10
C HIS A 313 -42.48 6.55 47.45
N TYR A 314 -42.25 5.66 46.47
CA TYR A 314 -41.11 4.76 46.51
C TYR A 314 -39.82 5.57 46.32
N THR A 315 -38.98 5.58 47.35
CA THR A 315 -37.68 6.25 47.34
C THR A 315 -36.70 5.51 46.45
N SER A 316 -36.47 6.02 45.23
CA SER A 316 -35.40 5.56 44.34
C SER A 316 -34.06 6.15 44.78
N TRP A 317 -33.26 5.35 45.48
CA TRP A 317 -31.91 5.73 45.90
C TRP A 317 -30.95 5.75 44.69
N LYS A 318 -30.28 6.89 44.50
CA LYS A 318 -29.36 7.20 43.40
C LYS A 318 -28.10 6.31 43.40
N ARG A 319 -27.92 5.61 42.28
CA ARG A 319 -26.78 5.61 41.33
C ARG A 319 -25.35 5.89 41.87
N ILE A 320 -24.48 4.86 41.77
CA ILE A 320 -22.99 4.91 41.73
C ILE A 320 -22.58 3.87 40.67
N SER A 321 -21.67 4.03 39.69
CA SER A 321 -20.39 4.75 39.60
C SER A 321 -20.04 5.09 38.14
N SER A 322 -19.53 6.31 37.88
CA SER A 322 -18.23 6.62 37.24
C SER A 322 -18.23 8.08 36.75
N SER A 323 -17.54 8.96 37.48
CA SER A 323 -17.05 10.31 37.11
C SER A 323 -17.86 11.13 36.08
N GLU A 324 -19.02 11.66 36.45
CA GLU A 324 -19.61 12.87 35.84
C GLU A 324 -20.39 13.66 36.90
N SER A 325 -19.74 14.61 37.57
CA SER A 325 -20.37 15.54 38.52
C SER A 325 -20.35 16.97 37.98
N GLU A 326 -21.20 17.26 36.99
CA GLU A 326 -21.36 18.64 36.44
C GLU A 326 -22.81 19.03 36.15
N TYR A 327 -23.82 18.47 36.83
CA TYR A 327 -25.21 18.85 36.56
C TYR A 327 -25.97 19.22 37.83
N SER A 328 -25.86 20.49 38.23
CA SER A 328 -26.81 21.19 39.11
C SER A 328 -27.49 22.28 38.30
N ASP A 329 -28.63 21.95 37.70
CA ASP A 329 -29.77 22.83 37.39
C ASP A 329 -30.88 21.96 36.76
N ALA A 330 -32.08 21.98 37.33
CA ALA A 330 -33.06 20.89 37.18
C ALA A 330 -33.68 20.74 35.77
N GLU A 331 -33.72 21.79 34.96
CA GLU A 331 -34.18 21.72 33.55
C GLU A 331 -33.03 21.58 32.54
N GLY A 332 -31.91 22.26 32.75
CA GLY A 332 -30.71 22.14 31.92
C GLY A 332 -30.07 20.75 31.99
N GLY A 333 -30.18 20.08 33.14
CA GLY A 333 -29.65 18.74 33.36
C GLY A 333 -30.32 17.65 32.52
N ILE A 334 -31.65 17.71 32.31
CA ILE A 334 -32.38 16.68 31.54
C ILE A 334 -32.08 16.81 30.05
N GLN A 335 -32.08 18.03 29.50
CA GLN A 335 -31.73 18.28 28.10
C GLN A 335 -30.23 18.00 27.82
N SER A 336 -29.35 18.34 28.76
CA SER A 336 -27.92 17.97 28.66
C SER A 336 -27.72 16.45 28.67
N LYS A 337 -28.38 15.75 29.60
CA LYS A 337 -28.40 14.29 29.67
C LYS A 337 -28.92 13.69 28.38
N MET A 338 -30.01 14.22 27.81
CA MET A 338 -30.54 13.76 26.52
C MET A 338 -29.50 13.84 25.41
N ARG A 339 -28.86 15.01 25.25
CA ARG A 339 -27.83 15.26 24.23
C ARG A 339 -26.64 14.30 24.41
N SER A 340 -26.26 13.99 25.64
CA SER A 340 -25.21 13.00 25.95
C SER A 340 -25.59 11.58 25.48
N TYR A 341 -26.81 11.12 25.79
CA TYR A 341 -27.26 9.79 25.34
C TYR A 341 -27.41 9.70 23.82
N GLN A 342 -27.89 10.76 23.16
CA GLN A 342 -27.93 10.84 21.70
C GLN A 342 -26.51 10.81 21.09
N ALA A 343 -25.55 11.54 21.68
CA ALA A 343 -24.15 11.48 21.26
C ALA A 343 -23.55 10.08 21.44
N ASN A 344 -23.92 9.35 22.50
CA ASN A 344 -23.49 7.96 22.71
C ASN A 344 -24.07 6.99 21.67
N VAL A 345 -25.31 7.21 21.19
CA VAL A 345 -25.85 6.46 20.05
C VAL A 345 -25.00 6.70 18.80
N ARG A 346 -24.69 7.97 18.48
CA ARG A 346 -23.85 8.32 17.32
C ARG A 346 -22.44 7.73 17.42
N GLN A 347 -21.81 7.80 18.59
CA GLN A 347 -20.51 7.17 18.85
C GLN A 347 -20.58 5.65 18.69
N GLY A 348 -21.61 4.99 19.22
CA GLY A 348 -21.83 3.56 19.06
C GLY A 348 -22.00 3.14 17.60
N ALA A 349 -22.71 3.95 16.81
CA ALA A 349 -22.89 3.71 15.38
C ALA A 349 -21.57 3.82 14.62
N LEU A 350 -20.78 4.86 14.89
CA LEU A 350 -19.47 5.05 14.26
C LEU A 350 -18.47 3.96 14.67
N ALA A 351 -18.47 3.54 15.94
CA ALA A 351 -17.63 2.45 16.41
C ALA A 351 -18.03 1.10 15.78
N CYS A 352 -19.33 0.83 15.64
CA CYS A 352 -19.84 -0.33 14.94
C CYS A 352 -19.49 -0.28 13.44
N PHE A 353 -19.55 0.89 12.81
CA PHE A 353 -19.16 1.07 11.41
C PHE A 353 -17.66 0.81 11.20
N LEU A 354 -16.81 1.27 12.12
CA LEU A 354 -15.39 0.94 12.09
C LEU A 354 -15.13 -0.58 12.16
N SER A 355 -15.87 -1.30 13.00
CA SER A 355 -15.83 -2.77 13.04
C SER A 355 -16.35 -3.39 11.74
N ALA A 356 -17.41 -2.85 11.13
CA ALA A 356 -17.94 -3.34 9.86
C ALA A 356 -16.93 -3.20 8.71
N ILE A 357 -16.18 -2.08 8.64
CA ILE A 357 -15.12 -1.86 7.64
C ILE A 357 -14.04 -2.95 7.72
N LYS A 358 -13.71 -3.45 8.91
CA LYS A 358 -12.72 -4.52 9.09
C LYS A 358 -13.22 -5.89 8.62
N SER A 359 -14.54 -6.07 8.55
CA SER A 359 -15.18 -7.34 8.18
C SER A 359 -15.67 -7.38 6.72
N ILE A 360 -15.71 -6.23 6.03
CA ILE A 360 -16.12 -6.11 4.63
C ILE A 360 -14.87 -6.06 3.73
N GLU A 361 -14.90 -6.77 2.59
CA GLU A 361 -13.85 -6.66 1.59
C GLU A 361 -13.78 -5.24 1.02
N LYS A 362 -12.57 -4.66 0.94
CA LYS A 362 -12.36 -3.27 0.50
C LYS A 362 -13.03 -2.95 -0.84
N ARG A 363 -13.00 -3.88 -1.80
CA ARG A 363 -13.65 -3.75 -3.11
C ARG A 363 -15.18 -3.57 -2.99
N VAL A 364 -15.82 -4.32 -2.10
CA VAL A 364 -17.26 -4.21 -1.85
C VAL A 364 -17.57 -2.91 -1.12
N LEU A 365 -16.77 -2.54 -0.12
CA LEU A 365 -16.91 -1.29 0.63
C LEU A 365 -16.90 -0.06 -0.29
N TYR A 366 -16.01 -0.03 -1.28
CA TYR A 366 -15.90 1.09 -2.21
C TYR A 366 -17.14 1.27 -3.12
N GLY A 367 -17.96 0.23 -3.29
CA GLY A 367 -19.27 0.38 -3.95
C GLY A 367 -20.21 1.32 -3.19
N TYR A 368 -20.03 1.46 -1.87
CA TYR A 368 -20.83 2.34 -1.01
C TYR A 368 -20.18 3.73 -0.81
N TRP A 369 -19.13 4.07 -1.55
CA TRP A 369 -18.36 5.31 -1.38
C TRP A 369 -19.24 6.57 -1.36
N SER A 370 -20.11 6.75 -2.36
CA SER A 370 -20.99 7.90 -2.49
C SER A 370 -22.01 8.05 -1.36
N ALA A 371 -22.28 6.96 -0.61
CA ALA A 371 -23.19 7.02 0.54
C ALA A 371 -22.53 7.66 1.77
N PHE A 372 -21.21 7.67 1.87
CA PHE A 372 -20.50 8.11 3.08
C PHE A 372 -19.50 9.25 2.84
N VAL A 373 -19.10 9.47 1.59
CA VAL A 373 -18.12 10.49 1.18
C VAL A 373 -18.77 11.51 0.24
N PRO A 374 -18.61 12.82 0.50
CA PRO A 374 -19.18 13.85 -0.37
C PRO A 374 -18.42 13.96 -1.70
N ASP A 375 -19.11 14.27 -2.79
CA ASP A 375 -18.55 14.53 -4.13
C ASP A 375 -18.82 15.96 -4.66
N ALA A 376 -19.72 16.70 -4.01
CA ALA A 376 -20.03 18.10 -4.32
C ALA A 376 -20.26 18.94 -3.05
N PRO A 377 -20.00 20.26 -3.11
CA PRO A 377 -20.31 21.18 -2.03
C PRO A 377 -21.83 21.39 -1.96
N GLY A 378 -22.53 20.55 -1.19
CA GLY A 378 -23.99 20.60 -1.03
C GLY A 378 -24.41 20.39 0.42
N ILE A 379 -24.37 21.45 1.22
CA ILE A 379 -25.05 21.49 2.51
C ILE A 379 -26.52 21.81 2.23
N GLY A 380 -27.43 20.84 2.32
CA GLY A 380 -28.87 21.15 2.35
C GLY A 380 -29.84 20.15 1.73
N SER A 381 -29.40 19.12 0.98
CA SER A 381 -30.30 18.05 0.55
C SER A 381 -30.28 16.91 1.60
N PRO A 382 -31.43 16.31 1.98
CA PRO A 382 -31.46 15.14 2.86
C PRO A 382 -30.64 13.95 2.33
N GLN A 383 -30.36 13.92 1.02
CA GLN A 383 -29.56 12.91 0.32
C GLN A 383 -28.04 13.17 0.37
N SER A 384 -27.56 14.32 0.88
CA SER A 384 -26.13 14.71 0.86
C SER A 384 -25.39 14.61 2.20
N VAL A 385 -25.97 13.94 3.20
CA VAL A 385 -25.33 13.72 4.51
C VAL A 385 -24.21 12.67 4.43
N SER A 386 -23.04 13.01 4.97
CA SER A 386 -21.82 12.20 4.90
C SER A 386 -21.09 12.15 6.24
N LEU A 387 -20.03 11.33 6.35
CA LEU A 387 -19.14 11.33 7.52
C LEU A 387 -18.60 12.73 7.83
N MET A 388 -18.43 13.53 6.78
CA MET A 388 -17.92 14.88 6.89
C MET A 388 -18.92 15.85 7.52
N THR A 389 -20.22 15.59 7.37
CA THR A 389 -21.27 16.35 8.06
C THR A 389 -21.13 16.23 9.57
N ILE A 390 -20.86 15.02 10.10
CA ILE A 390 -20.65 14.81 11.55
C ILE A 390 -19.38 15.52 11.99
N ALA A 391 -18.28 15.29 11.29
CA ALA A 391 -16.98 15.85 11.66
C ALA A 391 -16.92 17.40 11.58
N LEU A 392 -17.81 18.06 10.84
CA LEU A 392 -17.92 19.52 10.82
C LEU A 392 -18.98 20.08 11.78
N LYS A 393 -20.06 19.36 12.05
CA LYS A 393 -21.26 19.92 12.72
C LYS A 393 -21.62 19.29 14.06
N ASP A 394 -21.05 18.13 14.43
CA ASP A 394 -21.43 17.50 15.69
C ASP A 394 -20.90 18.29 16.90
N PRO A 395 -21.74 18.59 17.91
CA PRO A 395 -21.31 19.33 19.09
C PRO A 395 -20.28 18.57 19.93
N SER A 396 -20.29 17.23 19.91
CA SER A 396 -19.40 16.40 20.71
C SER A 396 -18.06 16.16 19.97
N PRO A 397 -16.92 16.63 20.52
CA PRO A 397 -15.60 16.40 19.91
C PRO A 397 -15.29 14.92 19.74
N LYS A 398 -15.69 14.10 20.72
CA LYS A 398 -15.52 12.64 20.68
C LYS A 398 -16.27 12.01 19.49
N THR A 399 -17.47 12.49 19.19
CA THR A 399 -18.26 12.01 18.06
C THR A 399 -17.64 12.44 16.72
N ARG A 400 -17.13 13.68 16.63
CA ARG A 400 -16.34 14.14 15.46
C ARG A 400 -15.10 13.27 15.25
N ALA A 401 -14.35 12.97 16.30
CA ALA A 401 -13.18 12.09 16.25
C ALA A 401 -13.54 10.67 15.77
N CYS A 402 -14.64 10.08 16.24
CA CYS A 402 -15.11 8.77 15.75
C CYS A 402 -15.44 8.79 14.25
N ALA A 403 -16.06 9.86 13.73
CA ALA A 403 -16.37 9.98 12.31
C ALA A 403 -15.10 10.05 11.44
N LEU A 404 -14.09 10.78 11.92
CA LEU A 404 -12.77 10.87 11.28
C LEU A 404 -12.03 9.53 11.32
N GLN A 405 -12.12 8.76 12.41
CA GLN A 405 -11.55 7.40 12.46
C GLN A 405 -12.16 6.46 11.42
N VAL A 406 -13.49 6.51 11.25
CA VAL A 406 -14.18 5.76 10.18
C VAL A 406 -13.69 6.21 8.81
N LEU A 407 -13.63 7.52 8.54
CA LEU A 407 -13.15 8.05 7.26
C LEU A 407 -11.70 7.64 6.98
N SER A 408 -10.81 7.71 7.98
CA SER A 408 -9.43 7.22 7.89
C SER A 408 -9.38 5.75 7.52
N ALA A 409 -10.21 4.91 8.13
CA ALA A 409 -10.27 3.47 7.83
C ALA A 409 -10.80 3.16 6.42
N ILE A 410 -11.68 4.01 5.87
CA ILE A 410 -12.11 3.91 4.46
C ILE A 410 -10.95 4.26 3.51
N LEU A 411 -10.22 5.34 3.80
CA LEU A 411 -9.09 5.83 2.99
C LEU A 411 -7.85 4.93 3.07
N GLU A 412 -7.63 4.27 4.19
CA GLU A 412 -6.50 3.36 4.38
C GLU A 412 -6.56 2.20 3.37
N GLY A 413 -5.51 2.06 2.54
CA GLY A 413 -5.44 1.06 1.48
C GLY A 413 -6.25 1.38 0.20
N SER A 414 -6.79 2.60 0.08
CA SER A 414 -7.62 3.00 -1.07
C SER A 414 -6.87 3.41 -2.34
N LYS A 415 -5.53 3.38 -2.33
CA LYS A 415 -4.67 3.83 -3.45
C LYS A 415 -5.09 3.28 -4.81
N GLN A 416 -5.39 1.98 -4.91
CA GLN A 416 -5.83 1.37 -6.18
C GLN A 416 -7.19 1.91 -6.65
N PHE A 417 -8.14 2.06 -5.73
CA PHE A 417 -9.46 2.62 -6.03
C PHE A 417 -9.39 4.11 -6.42
N LEU A 418 -8.64 4.92 -5.66
CA LEU A 418 -8.48 6.35 -5.91
C LEU A 418 -7.59 6.63 -7.13
N SER A 419 -6.75 5.69 -7.56
CA SER A 419 -5.84 5.88 -8.70
C SER A 419 -6.54 6.26 -10.00
N VAL A 420 -7.85 5.99 -10.11
CA VAL A 420 -8.67 6.25 -11.31
C VAL A 420 -9.19 7.68 -11.35
N ALA A 421 -9.06 8.42 -10.26
CA ALA A 421 -9.42 9.83 -10.21
C ALA A 421 -8.68 10.61 -11.30
N GLU A 422 -9.45 11.37 -12.07
CA GLU A 422 -8.94 12.23 -13.12
C GLU A 422 -9.84 13.46 -13.21
N ASP A 423 -9.22 14.63 -13.29
CA ASP A 423 -9.97 15.87 -13.46
C ASP A 423 -10.68 15.95 -14.81
N ALA A 424 -11.84 16.61 -14.84
CA ALA A 424 -12.56 16.81 -16.09
C ALA A 424 -11.77 17.74 -17.03
N ASN A 425 -11.60 17.32 -18.28
CA ASN A 425 -11.16 18.22 -19.36
C ASN A 425 -12.22 19.31 -19.57
N ASP A 426 -11.81 20.52 -19.94
CA ASP A 426 -12.67 21.72 -20.06
C ASP A 426 -13.84 21.60 -21.07
N HIS A 427 -13.98 20.47 -21.77
CA HIS A 427 -15.07 20.19 -22.69
C HIS A 427 -16.28 19.62 -21.92
N LYS A 428 -17.39 20.37 -21.86
CA LYS A 428 -18.66 19.92 -21.26
C LYS A 428 -19.12 18.61 -21.91
N ARG A 429 -19.11 17.51 -21.14
CA ARG A 429 -19.69 16.21 -21.54
C ARG A 429 -21.11 16.09 -20.98
N ALA A 430 -21.97 15.34 -21.67
CA ALA A 430 -23.37 15.12 -21.27
C ALA A 430 -23.53 14.21 -20.02
N PHE A 431 -22.46 13.56 -19.56
CA PHE A 431 -22.43 12.74 -18.35
C PHE A 431 -21.11 12.95 -17.59
N THR A 432 -21.14 12.81 -16.26
CA THR A 432 -19.94 12.86 -15.41
C THR A 432 -19.32 11.45 -15.33
N PRO A 433 -18.09 11.24 -15.86
CA PRO A 433 -17.42 9.96 -15.73
C PRO A 433 -17.11 9.61 -14.28
N PHE A 434 -17.07 8.31 -13.96
CA PHE A 434 -16.71 7.83 -12.62
C PHE A 434 -15.37 8.40 -12.10
N SER A 435 -14.36 8.51 -12.97
CA SER A 435 -13.06 9.12 -12.64
C SER A 435 -13.18 10.57 -12.17
N VAL A 436 -14.07 11.36 -12.77
CA VAL A 436 -14.33 12.76 -12.41
C VAL A 436 -15.10 12.85 -11.09
N THR A 437 -16.04 11.94 -10.83
CA THR A 437 -16.74 11.88 -9.54
C THR A 437 -15.76 11.59 -8.40
N ILE A 438 -14.85 10.63 -8.55
CA ILE A 438 -13.83 10.34 -7.52
C ILE A 438 -12.86 11.51 -7.34
N ALA A 439 -12.43 12.17 -8.42
CA ALA A 439 -11.62 13.39 -8.33
C ALA A 439 -12.36 14.51 -7.56
N SER A 440 -13.67 14.65 -7.79
CA SER A 440 -14.52 15.61 -7.07
C SER A 440 -14.64 15.27 -5.59
N SER A 441 -14.81 13.98 -5.24
CA SER A 441 -14.77 13.53 -3.85
C SER A 441 -13.44 13.84 -3.16
N ILE A 442 -12.31 13.62 -3.83
CA ILE A 442 -10.98 13.93 -3.27
C ILE A 442 -10.88 15.43 -2.96
N ARG A 443 -11.28 16.30 -3.90
CA ARG A 443 -11.27 17.76 -3.69
C ARG A 443 -12.16 18.19 -2.54
N GLU A 444 -13.36 17.62 -2.46
CA GLU A 444 -14.33 17.97 -1.42
C GLU A 444 -13.89 17.47 -0.04
N LEU A 445 -13.27 16.30 0.04
CA LEU A 445 -12.61 15.81 1.24
C LEU A 445 -11.48 16.74 1.70
N HIS A 446 -10.60 17.20 0.79
CA HIS A 446 -9.59 18.20 1.12
C HIS A 446 -10.21 19.47 1.68
N ARG A 447 -11.21 20.03 0.99
CA ARG A 447 -11.90 21.26 1.40
C ARG A 447 -12.47 21.12 2.82
N CYS A 448 -13.20 20.03 3.07
CA CYS A 448 -13.88 19.84 4.34
C CYS A 448 -12.94 19.49 5.49
N LEU A 449 -11.90 18.68 5.26
CA LEU A 449 -10.91 18.37 6.29
C LEU A 449 -10.10 19.61 6.69
N LEU A 450 -9.79 20.50 5.74
CA LEU A 450 -9.14 21.77 6.03
C LEU A 450 -10.06 22.73 6.82
N LEU A 451 -11.35 22.76 6.51
CA LEU A 451 -12.33 23.51 7.32
C LEU A 451 -12.44 22.94 8.74
N ALA A 452 -12.47 21.61 8.88
CA ALA A 452 -12.50 20.95 10.18
C ALA A 452 -11.23 21.27 10.99
N LEU A 453 -10.06 21.28 10.36
CA LEU A 453 -8.78 21.56 11.00
C LEU A 453 -8.79 22.93 11.68
N VAL A 454 -9.27 23.96 10.97
CA VAL A 454 -9.32 25.35 11.48
C VAL A 454 -10.39 25.53 12.57
N ALA A 455 -11.51 24.83 12.48
CA ALA A 455 -12.63 24.97 13.42
C ALA A 455 -12.45 24.15 14.72
N GLU A 456 -11.54 23.18 14.76
CA GLU A 456 -11.42 22.24 15.86
C GLU A 456 -10.52 22.77 17.00
N SER A 457 -10.97 22.58 18.23
CA SER A 457 -10.26 23.00 19.45
C SER A 457 -9.72 21.82 20.27
N SER A 458 -10.27 20.61 20.09
CA SER A 458 -9.84 19.41 20.80
C SER A 458 -8.57 18.82 20.16
N SER A 459 -7.47 18.75 20.92
CA SER A 459 -6.21 18.14 20.48
C SER A 459 -6.39 16.71 19.94
N GLN A 460 -7.20 15.90 20.61
CA GLN A 460 -7.48 14.52 20.19
C GLN A 460 -8.16 14.48 18.82
N THR A 461 -9.09 15.40 18.56
CA THR A 461 -9.82 15.47 17.29
C THR A 461 -8.94 16.06 16.20
N LEU A 462 -8.13 17.09 16.50
CA LEU A 462 -7.10 17.63 15.60
C LEU A 462 -6.17 16.52 15.10
N THR A 463 -5.65 15.67 16.00
CA THR A 463 -4.85 14.50 15.62
C THR A 463 -5.58 13.58 14.62
N GLN A 464 -6.88 13.34 14.78
CA GLN A 464 -7.64 12.53 13.82
C GLN A 464 -7.87 13.23 12.48
N ILE A 465 -8.09 14.55 12.47
CA ILE A 465 -8.24 15.34 11.23
C ILE A 465 -6.93 15.26 10.42
N VAL A 466 -5.81 15.52 11.07
CA VAL A 466 -4.48 15.48 10.43
C VAL A 466 -4.15 14.07 9.93
N LYS A 467 -4.50 13.02 10.69
CA LYS A 467 -4.37 11.63 10.25
C LYS A 467 -5.24 11.32 9.02
N CYS A 468 -6.48 11.82 8.96
CA CYS A 468 -7.33 11.67 7.78
C CYS A 468 -6.71 12.33 6.55
N LEU A 469 -6.17 13.56 6.71
CA LEU A 469 -5.46 14.26 5.64
C LEU A 469 -4.25 13.46 5.17
N ALA A 470 -3.44 12.91 6.08
CA ALA A 470 -2.25 12.12 5.72
C ALA A 470 -2.63 10.86 4.93
N ASN A 471 -3.71 10.18 5.32
CA ASN A 471 -4.24 9.04 4.58
C ASN A 471 -4.78 9.44 3.20
N LEU A 472 -5.48 10.56 3.09
CA LEU A 472 -5.95 11.09 1.79
C LEU A 472 -4.77 11.40 0.87
N VAL A 473 -3.75 12.09 1.40
CA VAL A 473 -2.51 12.42 0.68
C VAL A 473 -1.78 11.17 0.21
N SER A 474 -1.64 10.16 1.05
CA SER A 474 -0.89 8.95 0.68
C SER A 474 -1.55 8.09 -0.41
N ASN A 475 -2.87 8.26 -0.64
CA ASN A 475 -3.65 7.41 -1.55
C ASN A 475 -4.12 8.13 -2.83
N ALA A 476 -4.17 9.46 -2.88
CA ALA A 476 -4.68 10.22 -4.04
C ALA A 476 -3.64 10.39 -5.18
N PRO A 477 -4.07 10.33 -6.46
CA PRO A 477 -3.17 10.47 -7.62
C PRO A 477 -2.98 11.95 -8.04
N TYR A 478 -2.32 12.76 -7.20
CA TYR A 478 -2.04 14.18 -7.49
C TYR A 478 -1.43 14.51 -8.86
N SER A 479 -0.66 13.61 -9.48
CA SER A 479 -0.15 13.83 -10.86
C SER A 479 -1.25 13.93 -11.92
N ARG A 480 -2.45 13.41 -11.63
CA ARG A 480 -3.65 13.42 -12.49
C ARG A 480 -4.71 14.41 -12.04
N LEU A 481 -4.47 15.14 -10.94
CA LEU A 481 -5.39 16.12 -10.37
C LEU A 481 -4.85 17.53 -10.61
N LYS A 482 -5.74 18.53 -10.57
CA LYS A 482 -5.38 19.93 -10.64
C LYS A 482 -4.45 20.30 -9.47
N PRO A 483 -3.33 21.00 -9.73
CA PRO A 483 -2.39 21.39 -8.69
C PRO A 483 -3.01 22.38 -7.70
N GLY A 484 -2.45 22.45 -6.49
CA GLY A 484 -2.82 23.39 -5.43
C GLY A 484 -3.52 22.76 -4.24
N LEU A 485 -3.95 21.50 -4.33
CA LEU A 485 -4.53 20.77 -3.21
C LEU A 485 -3.51 20.58 -2.09
N LEU A 486 -2.28 20.14 -2.42
CA LEU A 486 -1.21 19.96 -1.44
C LEU A 486 -0.72 21.30 -0.89
N THR A 487 -0.65 22.34 -1.73
CA THR A 487 -0.27 23.70 -1.35
C THR A 487 -1.16 24.26 -0.23
N ARG A 488 -2.48 24.03 -0.30
CA ARG A 488 -3.41 24.47 0.76
C ARG A 488 -3.18 23.73 2.07
N VAL A 489 -2.97 22.41 1.99
CA VAL A 489 -2.68 21.57 3.17
C VAL A 489 -1.36 21.99 3.81
N TRP A 490 -0.31 22.16 3.01
CA TRP A 490 1.03 22.59 3.42
C TRP A 490 1.02 23.92 4.18
N ASN A 491 0.24 24.89 3.72
CA ASN A 491 0.17 26.19 4.39
C ASN A 491 -0.65 26.17 5.68
N GLN A 492 -1.76 25.43 5.72
CA GLN A 492 -2.63 25.39 6.90
C GLN A 492 -2.07 24.53 8.04
N ILE A 493 -1.20 23.55 7.77
CA ILE A 493 -0.65 22.70 8.83
C ILE A 493 0.48 23.38 9.64
N LYS A 494 1.13 24.41 9.08
CA LYS A 494 2.29 25.11 9.70
C LYS A 494 2.08 25.49 11.18
N PRO A 495 0.96 26.08 11.61
CA PRO A 495 0.74 26.45 13.02
C PRO A 495 0.71 25.25 13.98
N TYR A 496 0.31 24.07 13.49
CA TYR A 496 0.12 22.87 14.32
C TYR A 496 1.43 22.11 14.59
N ILE A 497 2.51 22.44 13.87
CA ILE A 497 3.86 21.88 14.09
C ILE A 497 4.41 22.29 15.47
N CYS A 498 4.06 23.48 15.94
CA CYS A 498 4.46 24.03 17.23
C CYS A 498 3.33 23.95 18.28
N HIS A 499 2.34 23.07 18.08
CA HIS A 499 1.21 22.93 18.99
C HIS A 499 1.64 22.41 20.38
N LYS A 500 0.89 22.75 21.44
CA LYS A 500 1.22 22.34 22.83
C LYS A 500 1.18 20.82 23.03
N ASP A 501 0.24 20.14 22.36
CA ASP A 501 0.09 18.68 22.40
C ASP A 501 1.06 18.00 21.42
N VAL A 502 1.92 17.13 21.95
CA VAL A 502 2.93 16.38 21.18
C VAL A 502 2.30 15.51 20.09
N ASN A 503 1.11 14.93 20.31
CA ASN A 503 0.45 14.09 19.32
C ASN A 503 0.00 14.88 18.09
N VAL A 504 -0.38 16.15 18.29
CA VAL A 504 -0.74 17.06 17.18
C VAL A 504 0.53 17.41 16.39
N ARG A 505 1.65 17.69 17.06
CA ARG A 505 2.95 17.95 16.43
C ARG A 505 3.43 16.75 15.60
N VAL A 506 3.41 15.55 16.19
CA VAL A 506 3.78 14.29 15.51
C VAL A 506 2.90 14.07 14.29
N SER A 507 1.57 14.15 14.44
CA SER A 507 0.65 13.97 13.31
C SER A 507 0.87 14.99 12.19
N SER A 508 1.22 16.23 12.55
CA SER A 508 1.52 17.30 11.59
C SER A 508 2.78 16.98 10.78
N LEU A 509 3.83 16.46 11.42
CA LEU A 509 5.02 15.96 10.72
C LEU A 509 4.71 14.75 9.85
N THR A 510 3.87 13.81 10.30
CA THR A 510 3.41 12.68 9.48
C THR A 510 2.68 13.14 8.23
N LEU A 511 1.85 14.17 8.32
CA LEU A 511 1.20 14.77 7.15
C LEU A 511 2.22 15.39 6.20
N LEU A 512 3.23 16.11 6.69
CA LEU A 512 4.31 16.64 5.86
C LEU A 512 5.11 15.50 5.20
N GLY A 513 5.39 14.42 5.93
CA GLY A 513 5.98 13.18 5.42
C GLY A 513 5.17 12.54 4.27
N ALA A 514 3.85 12.50 4.41
CA ALA A 514 2.95 12.04 3.36
C ALA A 514 3.00 12.94 2.11
N ILE A 515 3.08 14.27 2.30
CA ILE A 515 3.20 15.24 1.20
C ILE A 515 4.53 15.09 0.46
N VAL A 516 5.65 14.91 1.16
CA VAL A 516 6.96 14.76 0.50
C VAL A 516 7.13 13.38 -0.17
N SER A 517 6.44 12.35 0.29
CA SER A 517 6.59 11.01 -0.27
C SER A 517 5.59 10.67 -1.39
N VAL A 518 4.48 11.42 -1.51
CA VAL A 518 3.45 11.11 -2.52
C VAL A 518 3.96 11.40 -3.93
N GLN A 519 4.09 10.33 -4.74
CA GLN A 519 4.50 10.41 -6.15
C GLN A 519 5.76 11.26 -6.38
N ALA A 520 6.71 11.20 -5.44
CA ALA A 520 7.95 11.96 -5.52
C ALA A 520 8.81 11.51 -6.72
N PRO A 521 9.43 12.43 -7.48
CA PRO A 521 9.31 13.89 -7.34
C PRO A 521 8.01 14.43 -7.96
N LEU A 522 7.27 15.26 -7.21
CA LEU A 522 6.06 15.94 -7.70
C LEU A 522 6.37 17.44 -7.87
N PRO A 523 6.08 18.07 -9.04
CA PRO A 523 6.42 19.47 -9.30
C PRO A 523 5.83 20.46 -8.28
N GLU A 524 4.58 20.23 -7.85
CA GLU A 524 3.94 21.06 -6.81
C GLU A 524 4.74 21.03 -5.50
N VAL A 525 5.19 19.86 -5.06
CA VAL A 525 5.92 19.70 -3.80
C VAL A 525 7.34 20.27 -3.90
N GLN A 526 7.99 20.14 -5.05
CA GLN A 526 9.30 20.76 -5.31
C GLN A 526 9.23 22.30 -5.12
N LEU A 527 8.16 22.94 -5.62
CA LEU A 527 7.93 24.37 -5.40
C LEU A 527 7.66 24.70 -3.93
N LEU A 528 6.92 23.85 -3.20
CA LEU A 528 6.66 24.04 -1.77
C LEU A 528 7.93 23.95 -0.92
N LEU A 529 8.86 23.07 -1.27
CA LEU A 529 10.15 22.93 -0.59
C LEU A 529 11.08 24.12 -0.83
N GLN A 530 10.92 24.83 -1.95
CA GLN A 530 11.68 26.05 -2.27
C GLN A 530 11.14 27.32 -1.60
N GLN A 531 9.97 27.27 -0.95
CA GLN A 531 9.41 28.46 -0.30
C GLN A 531 10.24 28.91 0.91
N PRO A 532 10.53 30.22 1.05
CA PRO A 532 11.24 30.74 2.22
C PRO A 532 10.38 30.63 3.49
N SER A 533 11.05 30.45 4.63
CA SER A 533 10.44 30.24 5.96
C SER A 533 9.45 31.33 6.37
N SER A 534 9.58 32.55 5.84
CA SER A 534 8.71 33.70 6.11
C SER A 534 7.35 33.64 5.40
N SER A 535 7.17 32.73 4.44
CA SER A 535 5.94 32.58 3.67
C SER A 535 4.86 31.85 4.48
N GLY A 536 4.17 32.59 5.36
CA GLY A 536 2.95 32.11 6.02
C GLY A 536 2.91 32.13 7.55
N LEU A 537 4.00 32.52 8.24
CA LEU A 537 3.99 32.72 9.71
C LEU A 537 3.59 34.14 10.13
N SER A 538 3.51 35.11 9.21
CA SER A 538 3.29 36.53 9.50
C SER A 538 1.84 36.94 9.79
N ASN A 539 0.86 36.02 9.69
CA ASN A 539 -0.57 36.34 9.85
C ASN A 539 -1.25 35.75 11.10
N SER A 540 -0.51 35.14 12.03
CA SER A 540 -1.08 34.67 13.30
C SER A 540 -0.65 35.59 14.45
N GLY A 541 -1.63 36.16 15.14
CA GLY A 541 -1.44 37.11 16.24
C GLY A 541 -0.49 36.61 17.33
N SER A 542 0.28 37.57 17.86
CA SER A 542 1.15 37.56 19.04
C SER A 542 0.92 36.42 20.06
N ALA A 543 1.61 35.27 19.90
CA ALA A 543 1.96 34.32 20.98
C ALA A 543 2.81 33.11 20.53
N THR A 544 3.71 33.23 19.55
CA THR A 544 4.61 32.13 19.15
C THR A 544 6.07 32.49 19.32
N PRO A 545 6.86 31.77 20.16
CA PRO A 545 8.30 32.00 20.28
C PRO A 545 9.00 31.65 18.97
N HIS A 546 9.89 32.53 18.54
CA HIS A 546 10.70 32.39 17.33
C HIS A 546 11.73 31.25 17.46
N ARG A 547 11.39 30.04 16.98
CA ARG A 547 12.34 28.92 16.87
C ARG A 547 13.36 29.07 15.72
N SER A 548 13.28 30.17 14.98
CA SER A 548 13.95 30.35 13.68
C SER A 548 15.29 31.09 13.74
N ASN A 549 15.64 31.74 14.86
CA ASN A 549 16.86 32.57 14.93
C ASN A 549 18.07 31.88 15.62
N SER A 550 17.89 30.78 16.37
CA SER A 550 19.01 30.06 17.03
C SER A 550 19.67 28.97 16.16
N SER A 551 19.15 28.72 14.95
CA SER A 551 19.54 27.60 14.09
C SER A 551 20.91 27.73 13.40
N GLU A 552 21.69 28.79 13.59
CA GLU A 552 23.04 28.85 12.99
C GLU A 552 24.07 27.96 13.69
N GLN A 553 23.73 27.34 14.83
CA GLN A 553 24.66 26.50 15.60
C GLN A 553 25.01 25.15 14.94
N TRP A 554 24.16 24.59 14.07
CA TRP A 554 24.50 23.32 13.39
C TRP A 554 25.48 23.50 12.21
N ARG A 555 25.81 24.75 11.81
CA ARG A 555 26.82 25.05 10.78
C ARG A 555 28.25 25.20 11.33
N LYS A 556 28.47 25.12 12.66
CA LYS A 556 29.82 25.33 13.21
C LYS A 556 30.71 24.09 13.02
N ALA A 557 31.47 24.09 11.93
CA ALA A 557 32.72 23.37 11.86
C ALA A 557 33.74 23.97 12.86
N LEU A 558 34.62 23.12 13.39
CA LEU A 558 35.74 23.46 14.27
C LEU A 558 36.60 24.59 13.65
N PRO A 559 37.07 25.60 14.40
CA PRO A 559 38.01 26.57 13.85
C PRO A 559 39.33 25.86 13.56
N SER A 560 39.71 25.76 12.28
CA SER A 560 41.10 25.53 11.90
C SER A 560 41.81 26.86 12.05
N GLU A 561 42.77 26.95 12.99
CA GLU A 561 43.64 28.11 13.09
C GLU A 561 44.47 28.23 11.80
N GLY A 562 44.33 29.35 11.08
CA GLY A 562 45.39 29.79 10.17
C GLY A 562 45.05 30.24 8.74
N GLU A 563 43.81 30.64 8.39
CA GLU A 563 43.58 31.28 7.08
C GLU A 563 42.95 32.69 7.17
N PRO A 564 43.47 33.69 6.43
CA PRO A 564 42.93 35.04 6.41
C PRO A 564 41.67 35.13 5.52
N PRO A 565 40.80 36.13 5.74
CA PRO A 565 39.50 36.19 5.07
C PRO A 565 39.65 36.70 3.64
N ALA A 566 39.63 35.80 2.66
CA ALA A 566 39.36 36.15 1.28
C ALA A 566 37.86 35.97 1.02
N ASN A 567 37.15 37.08 0.80
CA ASN A 567 35.80 37.09 0.25
C ASN A 567 35.89 37.02 -1.29
N PRO A 568 35.38 35.98 -1.96
CA PRO A 568 34.81 36.11 -3.29
C PRO A 568 33.29 36.23 -3.15
N ALA A 569 32.80 37.43 -3.41
CA ALA A 569 31.39 37.65 -3.74
C ALA A 569 31.04 36.75 -4.94
N GLY A 570 30.14 35.77 -4.76
CA GLY A 570 29.73 34.90 -5.86
C GLY A 570 29.06 33.56 -5.53
N CYS A 571 28.88 33.18 -4.26
CA CYS A 571 28.12 31.97 -3.91
C CYS A 571 26.95 32.34 -3.01
N THR A 572 25.76 32.54 -3.61
CA THR A 572 24.51 32.59 -2.86
C THR A 572 24.28 31.22 -2.25
N SER A 573 24.71 31.00 -1.00
CA SER A 573 24.32 29.79 -0.28
C SER A 573 22.80 29.81 -0.16
N SER A 574 22.09 29.02 -0.97
CA SER A 574 20.64 28.93 -0.86
C SER A 574 20.33 28.45 0.55
N GLU A 575 19.46 29.15 1.28
CA GLU A 575 19.06 28.69 2.60
C GLU A 575 18.43 27.29 2.52
N PRO A 576 18.64 26.41 3.51
CA PRO A 576 18.02 25.10 3.50
C PRO A 576 16.52 25.25 3.56
N CYS A 577 15.83 24.35 2.86
CA CYS A 577 14.37 24.31 2.92
C CYS A 577 13.94 24.25 4.39
N TRP A 578 12.91 25.02 4.72
CA TRP A 578 12.51 25.20 6.12
C TRP A 578 12.16 23.89 6.81
N LEU A 579 11.64 22.91 6.04
CA LEU A 579 11.29 21.59 6.55
C LEU A 579 12.53 20.79 6.97
N LEU A 580 13.60 20.83 6.16
CA LEU A 580 14.88 20.19 6.52
C LEU A 580 15.44 20.82 7.80
N ARG A 581 15.48 22.16 7.88
CA ARG A 581 15.92 22.86 9.11
C ARG A 581 15.10 22.48 10.32
N LEU A 582 13.77 22.46 10.18
CA LEU A 582 12.86 22.10 11.26
C LEU A 582 13.15 20.69 11.76
N CYS A 583 13.21 19.70 10.87
CA CYS A 583 13.44 18.32 11.28
C CYS A 583 14.80 18.16 11.97
N VAL A 584 15.88 18.72 11.40
CA VAL A 584 17.21 18.70 12.03
C VAL A 584 17.17 19.37 13.41
N SER A 585 16.49 20.50 13.54
CA SER A 585 16.35 21.21 14.83
C SER A 585 15.67 20.36 15.90
N ILE A 586 14.61 19.61 15.54
CA ILE A 586 13.88 18.75 16.46
C ILE A 586 14.75 17.56 16.92
N ILE A 587 15.61 17.07 16.02
CA ILE A 587 16.44 15.89 16.28
C ILE A 587 17.65 16.21 17.16
N VAL A 588 18.33 17.32 16.86
CA VAL A 588 19.69 17.60 17.36
C VAL A 588 19.75 18.69 18.42
N LEU A 589 18.81 19.65 18.42
CA LEU A 589 18.87 20.76 19.38
C LEU A 589 18.21 20.38 20.72
N PRO A 590 18.80 20.80 21.85
CA PRO A 590 18.14 20.76 23.14
C PRO A 590 16.81 21.54 23.13
N ARG A 591 15.88 21.16 23.99
CA ARG A 591 14.63 21.89 24.19
C ARG A 591 14.94 23.26 24.80
N GLU A 592 14.52 24.33 24.14
CA GLU A 592 14.51 25.67 24.75
C GLU A 592 13.38 25.70 25.80
N ASP A 593 13.74 25.70 27.08
CA ASP A 593 12.80 25.98 28.16
C ASP A 593 12.33 27.43 27.99
N SER A 594 11.05 27.60 27.64
CA SER A 594 10.42 28.92 27.66
C SER A 594 10.43 29.41 29.10
N CYS A 595 11.26 30.42 29.40
CA CYS A 595 11.35 31.02 30.72
C CYS A 595 9.96 31.47 31.23
N SER A 596 9.60 31.11 32.47
CA SER A 596 9.25 32.07 33.52
C SER A 596 9.06 31.39 34.89
N ASP A 597 9.80 31.93 35.84
CA ASP A 597 9.45 32.24 37.23
C ASP A 597 9.03 31.14 38.22
N SER A 598 9.89 31.03 39.24
CA SER A 598 9.52 30.90 40.65
C SER A 598 8.59 29.75 41.00
N ASP A 599 9.17 28.57 41.20
CA ASP A 599 9.04 27.92 42.50
C ASP A 599 10.12 26.84 42.64
N ALA A 600 10.85 26.92 43.74
CA ALA A 600 11.83 25.93 44.14
C ALA A 600 11.13 24.59 44.37
N ASN A 601 11.21 23.67 43.41
CA ASN A 601 11.03 22.25 43.66
C ASN A 601 11.80 21.44 42.61
N PHE A 602 12.73 20.63 43.13
CA PHE A 602 13.48 19.51 42.53
C PHE A 602 13.48 19.35 41.00
N PRO A 603 14.65 19.28 40.33
CA PRO A 603 14.71 18.92 38.93
C PRO A 603 14.31 17.44 38.80
N SER A 604 13.05 17.17 38.47
CA SER A 604 12.69 15.90 37.85
C SER A 604 13.50 15.78 36.57
N PHE A 605 14.17 14.65 36.35
CA PHE A 605 14.91 14.30 35.13
C PHE A 605 14.06 14.50 33.85
N SER A 606 13.92 15.73 33.37
CA SER A 606 13.30 16.04 32.09
C SER A 606 14.36 15.91 31.00
N SER A 607 14.06 15.12 29.96
CA SER A 607 14.97 14.91 28.83
C SER A 607 15.41 16.25 28.22
N ILE A 608 16.72 16.40 27.98
CA ILE A 608 17.35 17.57 27.34
C ILE A 608 16.80 17.79 25.93
N TYR A 609 16.29 16.74 25.27
CA TYR A 609 15.81 16.77 23.89
C TYR A 609 14.28 16.76 23.79
N GLU A 610 13.77 17.01 22.59
CA GLU A 610 12.35 16.82 22.28
C GLU A 610 11.89 15.36 22.52
N PRO A 611 10.60 15.12 22.81
CA PRO A 611 10.09 13.78 23.04
C PRO A 611 10.42 12.81 21.90
N CYS A 612 10.81 11.59 22.25
CA CYS A 612 11.24 10.55 21.29
C CYS A 612 10.27 10.37 20.09
N PRO A 613 8.92 10.31 20.27
CA PRO A 613 8.00 10.20 19.13
C PRO A 613 8.14 11.33 18.09
N LEU A 614 8.47 12.54 18.53
CA LEU A 614 8.66 13.69 17.64
C LEU A 614 10.01 13.64 16.91
N ARG A 615 11.07 13.22 17.60
CA ARG A 615 12.40 13.00 16.99
C ARG A 615 12.34 11.90 15.93
N LEU A 616 11.67 10.79 16.23
CA LEU A 616 11.48 9.67 15.29
C LEU A 616 10.72 10.11 14.03
N GLU A 617 9.62 10.83 14.20
CA GLU A 617 8.85 11.31 13.04
C GLU A 617 9.66 12.31 12.19
N SER A 618 10.45 13.18 12.84
CA SER A 618 11.33 14.11 12.13
C SER A 618 12.40 13.38 11.30
N LEU A 619 12.99 12.31 11.83
CA LEU A 619 13.94 11.48 11.09
C LEU A 619 13.28 10.78 9.89
N GLN A 620 12.05 10.30 10.05
CA GLN A 620 11.30 9.71 8.94
C GLN A 620 11.01 10.73 7.84
N VAL A 621 10.58 11.95 8.20
CA VAL A 621 10.35 13.03 7.23
C VAL A 621 11.64 13.39 6.49
N LEU A 622 12.79 13.47 7.18
CA LEU A 622 14.08 13.70 6.54
C LEU A 622 14.45 12.59 5.55
N ALA A 623 14.32 11.33 5.96
CA ALA A 623 14.62 10.19 5.07
C ALA A 623 13.72 10.20 3.82
N LEU A 624 12.43 10.51 3.97
CA LEU A 624 11.49 10.64 2.85
C LEU A 624 11.82 11.83 1.94
N LEU A 625 12.27 12.95 2.51
CA LEU A 625 12.71 14.13 1.75
C LEU A 625 13.96 13.81 0.93
N VAL A 626 14.97 13.17 1.54
CA VAL A 626 16.20 12.73 0.87
C VAL A 626 15.87 11.76 -0.27
N LYS A 627 15.01 10.77 0.00
CA LYS A 627 14.58 9.77 -1.00
C LYS A 627 13.90 10.40 -2.23
N GLY A 628 13.00 11.35 -2.01
CA GLY A 628 12.16 11.93 -3.06
C GLY A 628 12.76 13.15 -3.77
N TYR A 629 13.59 13.91 -3.06
CA TYR A 629 14.11 15.21 -3.49
C TYR A 629 15.60 15.37 -3.17
N PHE A 630 16.40 14.34 -3.49
CA PHE A 630 17.84 14.32 -3.21
C PHE A 630 18.58 15.56 -3.76
N SER A 631 18.17 16.09 -4.91
CA SER A 631 18.75 17.31 -5.49
C SER A 631 18.65 18.55 -4.58
N MET A 632 17.69 18.58 -3.66
CA MET A 632 17.58 19.64 -2.64
C MET A 632 18.40 19.30 -1.38
N ALA A 633 18.49 18.02 -1.02
CA ALA A 633 19.23 17.56 0.15
C ALA A 633 20.75 17.55 -0.07
N GLN A 634 21.21 17.40 -1.32
CA GLN A 634 22.62 17.22 -1.65
C GLN A 634 23.52 18.40 -1.22
N SER A 635 22.96 19.62 -1.15
CA SER A 635 23.68 20.80 -0.68
C SER A 635 24.03 20.74 0.82
N TYR A 636 23.41 19.82 1.57
CA TYR A 636 23.62 19.57 3.00
C TYR A 636 24.07 18.13 3.26
N PHE A 637 24.69 17.49 2.26
CA PHE A 637 24.96 16.06 2.29
C PHE A 637 25.84 15.64 3.48
N LEU A 638 26.91 16.40 3.78
CA LEU A 638 27.81 16.10 4.89
C LEU A 638 27.14 16.36 6.24
N GLU A 639 26.40 17.46 6.36
CA GLU A 639 25.71 17.84 7.59
C GLU A 639 24.57 16.86 7.92
N LEU A 640 23.83 16.40 6.92
CA LEU A 640 22.85 15.32 7.10
C LEU A 640 23.54 14.00 7.49
N GLY A 641 24.77 13.77 7.02
CA GLY A 641 25.64 12.69 7.49
C GLY A 641 25.98 12.80 8.98
N GLU A 642 26.37 13.98 9.45
CA GLU A 642 26.61 14.23 10.87
C GLU A 642 25.35 14.00 11.72
N VAL A 643 24.19 14.42 11.23
CA VAL A 643 22.90 14.13 11.89
C VAL A 643 22.67 12.62 12.01
N ALA A 644 22.90 11.86 10.93
CA ALA A 644 22.78 10.40 10.95
C ALA A 644 23.77 9.76 11.94
N CYS A 645 25.03 10.23 11.97
CA CYS A 645 26.07 9.81 12.91
C CYS A 645 25.60 9.97 14.36
N ARG A 646 25.19 11.19 14.73
CA ARG A 646 24.73 11.48 16.10
C ARG A 646 23.51 10.65 16.49
N CYS A 647 22.58 10.40 15.56
CA CYS A 647 21.42 9.55 15.84
C CYS A 647 21.80 8.08 16.07
N MET A 648 22.81 7.59 15.37
CA MET A 648 23.32 6.23 15.53
C MET A 648 24.13 6.03 16.83
N GLU A 649 24.61 7.11 17.44
CA GLU A 649 25.29 7.10 18.76
C GLU A 649 24.33 7.16 19.96
N GLU A 650 23.04 7.43 19.72
CA GLU A 650 22.05 7.55 20.80
C GLU A 650 21.78 6.20 21.50
N MET A 651 21.33 6.27 22.76
CA MET A 651 21.00 5.07 23.54
C MET A 651 19.70 4.38 23.10
N ASP A 652 18.80 5.09 22.42
CA ASP A 652 17.51 4.54 21.96
C ASP A 652 17.67 3.82 20.62
N PRO A 653 17.48 2.48 20.55
CA PRO A 653 17.61 1.71 19.31
C PRO A 653 16.66 2.19 18.19
N SER A 654 15.55 2.82 18.54
CA SER A 654 14.60 3.38 17.58
C SER A 654 15.19 4.58 16.85
N ILE A 655 15.92 5.44 17.57
CA ILE A 655 16.61 6.61 17.00
C ILE A 655 17.80 6.14 16.17
N GLN A 656 18.58 5.18 16.68
CA GLN A 656 19.67 4.55 15.93
C GLN A 656 19.19 3.99 14.58
N LEU A 657 18.07 3.25 14.60
CA LEU A 657 17.49 2.65 13.40
C LEU A 657 17.09 3.69 12.36
N HIS A 658 16.49 4.81 12.78
CA HIS A 658 16.09 5.85 11.84
C HIS A 658 17.27 6.71 11.38
N GLY A 659 18.34 6.83 12.18
CA GLY A 659 19.64 7.36 11.74
C GLY A 659 20.27 6.49 10.64
N ALA A 660 20.29 5.17 10.82
CA ALA A 660 20.78 4.23 9.80
C ALA A 660 19.96 4.26 8.49
N LYS A 661 18.62 4.43 8.59
CA LYS A 661 17.76 4.62 7.40
C LYS A 661 18.04 5.94 6.68
N LEU A 662 18.31 7.03 7.41
CA LEU A 662 18.70 8.30 6.79
C LEU A 662 20.02 8.14 6.02
N LEU A 663 20.99 7.45 6.62
CA LEU A 663 22.27 7.11 5.99
C LEU A 663 22.08 6.29 4.69
N GLU A 664 21.21 5.28 4.71
CA GLU A 664 20.87 4.48 3.52
C GLU A 664 20.27 5.33 2.38
N GLU A 665 19.32 6.21 2.69
CA GLU A 665 18.69 7.07 1.67
C GLU A 665 19.67 8.11 1.12
N LEU A 666 20.61 8.63 1.93
CA LEU A 666 21.68 9.53 1.48
C LEU A 666 22.61 8.82 0.47
N GLY A 667 23.10 7.63 0.79
CA GLY A 667 23.93 6.85 -0.13
C GLY A 667 23.16 6.44 -1.40
N THR A 668 21.90 6.04 -1.25
CA THR A 668 21.03 5.70 -2.38
C THR A 668 20.77 6.89 -3.29
N GLY A 669 20.62 8.09 -2.72
CA GLY A 669 20.51 9.35 -3.46
C GLY A 669 21.71 9.59 -4.37
N VAL A 670 22.93 9.43 -3.85
CA VAL A 670 24.17 9.50 -4.64
C VAL A 670 24.19 8.45 -5.75
N LEU A 671 23.90 7.19 -5.43
CA LEU A 671 23.87 6.11 -6.43
C LEU A 671 22.92 6.39 -7.59
N GLN A 672 21.78 7.04 -7.34
CA GLN A 672 20.84 7.39 -8.42
C GLN A 672 21.40 8.43 -9.39
N GLN A 673 22.25 9.36 -8.93
CA GLN A 673 22.86 10.38 -9.80
C GLN A 673 23.89 9.80 -10.77
N TYR A 674 24.58 8.74 -10.35
CA TYR A 674 25.69 8.11 -11.09
C TYR A 674 25.25 6.94 -11.99
N LYS A 675 23.95 6.66 -12.11
CA LYS A 675 23.46 5.66 -13.07
C LYS A 675 23.71 6.11 -14.52
N PRO A 676 23.94 5.19 -15.46
CA PRO A 676 24.13 5.51 -16.88
C PRO A 676 22.98 6.34 -17.47
N ASP A 677 21.73 6.02 -17.10
CA ASP A 677 20.51 6.68 -17.60
C ASP A 677 20.10 7.93 -16.79
N SER A 678 21.01 8.49 -15.98
CA SER A 678 20.72 9.64 -15.13
C SER A 678 20.60 10.91 -15.97
N ALA A 679 19.46 11.60 -15.84
CA ALA A 679 19.22 12.90 -16.47
C ALA A 679 20.04 14.06 -15.84
N ILE A 680 20.79 13.79 -14.76
CA ILE A 680 21.56 14.81 -14.03
C ILE A 680 22.95 14.94 -14.67
N ALA A 681 23.27 16.17 -15.09
CA ALA A 681 24.56 16.48 -15.69
C ALA A 681 25.72 16.26 -14.68
N PRO A 682 26.92 15.83 -15.13
CA PRO A 682 28.03 15.47 -14.24
C PRO A 682 28.46 16.57 -13.26
N ASP A 683 28.36 17.83 -13.66
CA ASP A 683 28.67 19.03 -12.88
C ASP A 683 27.69 19.28 -11.72
N GLN A 684 26.49 18.72 -11.78
CA GLN A 684 25.44 18.87 -10.77
C GLN A 684 25.41 17.73 -9.74
N ARG A 685 26.24 16.69 -9.94
CA ARG A 685 26.32 15.51 -9.07
C ARG A 685 27.16 15.80 -7.84
N VAL A 686 26.90 15.08 -6.75
CA VAL A 686 27.78 15.12 -5.58
C VAL A 686 29.16 14.60 -5.98
N PRO A 687 30.25 15.37 -5.83
CA PRO A 687 31.59 14.92 -6.23
C PRO A 687 32.05 13.68 -5.46
N VAL A 688 32.74 12.75 -6.15
CA VAL A 688 33.23 11.51 -5.53
C VAL A 688 34.10 11.77 -4.29
N SER A 689 34.92 12.82 -4.29
CA SER A 689 35.72 13.21 -3.13
C SER A 689 34.89 13.51 -1.88
N VAL A 690 33.76 14.20 -2.04
CA VAL A 690 32.82 14.48 -0.95
C VAL A 690 32.16 13.19 -0.45
N VAL A 691 31.82 12.28 -1.36
CA VAL A 691 31.27 10.96 -1.03
C VAL A 691 32.27 10.11 -0.25
N VAL A 692 33.56 10.16 -0.60
CA VAL A 692 34.65 9.51 0.15
C VAL A 692 34.74 10.08 1.56
N THR A 693 34.81 11.41 1.71
CA THR A 693 34.85 12.07 3.04
C THR A 693 33.65 11.66 3.91
N PHE A 694 32.45 11.62 3.32
CA PHE A 694 31.24 11.17 4.00
C PHE A 694 31.33 9.73 4.52
N TRP A 695 31.74 8.78 3.68
CA TRP A 695 31.82 7.38 4.10
C TRP A 695 32.98 7.12 5.05
N THR A 696 34.11 7.81 4.89
CA THR A 696 35.22 7.78 5.87
C THR A 696 34.76 8.26 7.24
N MET A 697 33.95 9.31 7.32
CA MET A 697 33.34 9.77 8.59
C MET A 697 32.45 8.68 9.21
N MET A 698 31.56 8.06 8.43
CA MET A 698 30.66 7.02 8.93
C MET A 698 31.41 5.76 9.40
N LEU A 699 32.42 5.33 8.64
CA LEU A 699 33.22 4.14 8.93
C LEU A 699 34.16 4.34 10.13
N ASN A 700 34.60 5.57 10.41
CA ASN A 700 35.33 5.91 11.63
C ASN A 700 34.39 6.17 12.83
N GLY A 701 33.09 6.33 12.57
CA GLY A 701 32.07 6.64 13.56
C GLY A 701 31.26 5.42 14.03
N PRO A 702 29.93 5.54 14.21
CA PRO A 702 29.10 4.53 14.86
C PRO A 702 28.73 3.34 13.95
N LEU A 703 28.99 3.41 12.63
CA LEU A 703 28.52 2.38 11.68
C LEU A 703 29.11 0.99 11.97
N PRO A 704 30.43 0.81 12.20
CA PRO A 704 30.98 -0.51 12.54
C PRO A 704 30.38 -1.09 13.83
N GLY A 705 30.25 -0.27 14.88
CA GLY A 705 29.62 -0.69 16.14
C GLY A 705 28.16 -1.10 15.96
N THR A 706 27.43 -0.36 15.13
CA THR A 706 26.04 -0.67 14.76
C THR A 706 25.92 -2.02 14.04
N LEU A 707 26.84 -2.31 13.10
CA LEU A 707 26.89 -3.58 12.38
C LEU A 707 27.19 -4.76 13.31
N GLN A 708 27.93 -4.54 14.39
CA GLN A 708 28.29 -5.58 15.37
C GLN A 708 27.25 -5.72 16.52
N ASN A 709 26.22 -4.88 16.57
CA ASN A 709 25.21 -4.85 17.63
C ASN A 709 24.20 -6.01 17.54
N SER A 710 24.59 -7.20 18.01
CA SER A 710 23.80 -8.43 17.89
C SER A 710 22.39 -8.43 18.53
N PRO A 711 22.11 -7.69 19.62
CA PRO A 711 20.74 -7.56 20.15
C PRO A 711 19.72 -6.93 19.20
N HIS A 712 20.15 -6.08 18.25
CA HIS A 712 19.26 -5.27 17.43
C HIS A 712 19.35 -5.62 15.94
N ALA A 713 18.81 -6.78 15.57
CA ALA A 713 18.86 -7.30 14.20
C ALA A 713 18.27 -6.36 13.13
N THR A 714 17.21 -5.60 13.44
CA THR A 714 16.62 -4.62 12.50
C THR A 714 17.56 -3.46 12.22
N LEU A 715 18.31 -3.02 13.23
CA LEU A 715 19.33 -1.98 13.11
C LEU A 715 20.52 -2.48 12.29
N GLN A 716 21.03 -3.69 12.58
CA GLN A 716 22.08 -4.33 11.77
C GLN A 716 21.67 -4.50 10.31
N THR A 717 20.40 -4.88 10.06
CA THR A 717 19.84 -4.99 8.70
C THR A 717 19.92 -3.65 7.97
N SER A 718 19.46 -2.57 8.61
CA SER A 718 19.53 -1.21 8.02
C SER A 718 20.96 -0.74 7.79
N ALA A 719 21.90 -1.09 8.67
CA ALA A 719 23.31 -0.77 8.51
C ALA A 719 23.97 -1.55 7.35
N CYS A 720 23.59 -2.82 7.14
CA CYS A 720 24.01 -3.59 5.96
C CYS A 720 23.47 -2.99 4.67
N ASP A 721 22.18 -2.58 4.67
CA ASP A 721 21.57 -1.92 3.51
C ASP A 721 22.25 -0.57 3.22
N ALA A 722 22.62 0.19 4.26
CA ALA A 722 23.43 1.41 4.13
C ALA A 722 24.80 1.14 3.49
N LEU A 723 25.56 0.12 3.92
CA LEU A 723 26.83 -0.25 3.26
C LEU A 723 26.62 -0.59 1.77
N SER A 724 25.51 -1.25 1.42
CA SER A 724 25.17 -1.55 0.04
C SER A 724 24.87 -0.32 -0.83
N SER A 725 24.77 0.86 -0.21
CA SER A 725 24.53 2.15 -0.87
C SER A 725 25.81 2.95 -1.16
N ILE A 726 27.00 2.43 -0.84
CA ILE A 726 28.28 3.06 -1.18
C ILE A 726 28.47 3.07 -2.71
N LEU A 727 28.85 4.23 -3.24
CA LEU A 727 29.19 4.41 -4.66
C LEU A 727 30.48 3.61 -5.00
N PRO A 728 30.52 2.77 -6.06
CA PRO A 728 31.68 1.93 -6.39
C PRO A 728 32.99 2.72 -6.56
N GLU A 729 32.94 3.87 -7.20
CA GLU A 729 34.08 4.77 -7.42
C GLU A 729 34.59 5.37 -6.10
N ALA A 730 33.67 5.70 -5.19
CA ALA A 730 34.02 6.17 -3.86
C ALA A 730 34.61 5.03 -3.01
N PHE A 731 34.03 3.83 -3.07
CA PHE A 731 34.57 2.65 -2.38
C PHE A 731 36.01 2.37 -2.79
N SER A 732 36.29 2.42 -4.09
CA SER A 732 37.65 2.21 -4.64
C SER A 732 38.65 3.26 -4.17
N SER A 733 38.17 4.43 -3.73
CA SER A 733 38.98 5.55 -3.25
C SER A 733 39.10 5.60 -1.72
N LEU A 734 38.41 4.71 -0.99
CA LEU A 734 38.55 4.61 0.46
C LEU A 734 39.93 4.03 0.84
N PRO A 735 40.46 4.34 2.04
CA PRO A 735 41.62 3.67 2.60
C PRO A 735 41.49 2.13 2.60
N ASN A 736 42.58 1.42 2.34
CA ASN A 736 42.56 -0.05 2.19
C ASN A 736 42.02 -0.77 3.44
N ASP A 737 42.36 -0.29 4.63
CA ASP A 737 41.85 -0.80 5.91
C ASP A 737 40.33 -0.64 6.03
N GLN A 738 39.77 0.46 5.53
CA GLN A 738 38.31 0.69 5.50
C GLN A 738 37.60 -0.20 4.47
N GLN A 739 38.21 -0.44 3.30
CA GLN A 739 37.68 -1.40 2.32
C GLN A 739 37.63 -2.82 2.91
N ILE A 740 38.73 -3.26 3.54
CA ILE A 740 38.84 -4.56 4.22
C ILE A 740 37.82 -4.68 5.35
N LEU A 741 37.64 -3.62 6.15
CA LEU A 741 36.65 -3.57 7.22
C LEU A 741 35.24 -3.84 6.69
N CYS A 742 34.82 -3.15 5.62
CA CYS A 742 33.50 -3.33 5.02
C CYS A 742 33.27 -4.78 4.57
N VAL A 743 34.24 -5.33 3.83
CA VAL A 743 34.18 -6.71 3.31
C VAL A 743 34.11 -7.71 4.46
N THR A 744 34.98 -7.56 5.47
CA THR A 744 35.06 -8.46 6.63
C THR A 744 33.77 -8.46 7.44
N LEU A 745 33.19 -7.28 7.68
CA LEU A 745 31.91 -7.15 8.39
C LEU A 745 30.77 -7.85 7.63
N LEU A 746 30.66 -7.63 6.32
CA LEU A 746 29.60 -8.24 5.50
C LEU A 746 29.75 -9.77 5.42
N LEU A 747 30.97 -10.29 5.24
CA LEU A 747 31.24 -11.74 5.26
C LEU A 747 30.90 -12.36 6.62
N GLY A 748 31.27 -11.69 7.72
CA GLY A 748 30.92 -12.12 9.08
C GLY A 748 29.40 -12.14 9.32
N LEU A 749 28.69 -11.08 8.92
CA LEU A 749 27.24 -10.95 9.12
C LEU A 749 26.43 -11.91 8.25
N ASN A 750 26.97 -12.38 7.12
CA ASN A 750 26.35 -13.47 6.35
C ASN A 750 26.30 -14.80 7.12
N HIS A 751 27.04 -14.94 8.21
CA HIS A 751 26.99 -16.10 9.11
C HIS A 751 26.07 -15.86 10.34
N SER A 752 25.39 -14.71 10.42
CA SER A 752 24.46 -14.39 11.51
C SER A 752 23.36 -15.44 11.67
N GLU A 753 22.98 -15.74 12.91
CA GLU A 753 21.82 -16.59 13.19
C GLU A 753 20.50 -15.91 12.83
N ASN A 754 20.47 -14.57 12.77
CA ASN A 754 19.27 -13.83 12.43
C ASN A 754 19.04 -13.80 10.90
N PRO A 755 17.91 -14.32 10.40
CA PRO A 755 17.66 -14.39 8.96
C PRO A 755 17.54 -13.02 8.26
N LEU A 756 17.16 -11.96 8.97
CA LEU A 756 17.06 -10.61 8.39
C LEU A 756 18.46 -10.05 8.12
N VAL A 757 19.35 -10.13 9.11
CA VAL A 757 20.74 -9.66 9.01
C VAL A 757 21.49 -10.46 7.95
N LYS A 758 21.36 -11.79 7.98
CA LYS A 758 21.96 -12.67 6.96
C LYS A 758 21.48 -12.32 5.55
N ALA A 759 20.18 -12.08 5.36
CA ALA A 759 19.64 -11.71 4.05
C ALA A 759 20.15 -10.36 3.55
N ALA A 760 20.31 -9.35 4.43
CA ALA A 760 20.86 -8.05 4.08
C ALA A 760 22.36 -8.12 3.77
N ALA A 761 23.14 -8.86 4.56
CA ALA A 761 24.56 -9.09 4.32
C ALA A 761 24.80 -9.83 2.99
N ALA A 762 24.05 -10.91 2.72
CA ALA A 762 24.12 -11.63 1.45
C ALA A 762 23.83 -10.72 0.26
N ARG A 763 22.83 -9.82 0.39
CA ARG A 763 22.50 -8.82 -0.64
C ARG A 763 23.64 -7.82 -0.83
N ALA A 764 24.20 -7.27 0.25
CA ALA A 764 25.28 -6.29 0.18
C ALA A 764 26.54 -6.87 -0.49
N LEU A 765 26.92 -8.11 -0.15
CA LEU A 765 27.98 -8.84 -0.86
C LEU A 765 27.68 -8.99 -2.37
N GLY A 766 26.44 -9.28 -2.72
CA GLY A 766 25.98 -9.33 -4.12
C GLY A 766 25.98 -7.98 -4.85
N VAL A 767 26.07 -6.85 -4.13
CA VAL A 767 26.32 -5.52 -4.71
C VAL A 767 27.83 -5.30 -4.86
N TYR A 768 28.62 -5.61 -3.83
CA TYR A 768 30.07 -5.40 -3.81
C TYR A 768 30.79 -6.23 -4.89
N ILE A 769 30.26 -7.40 -5.24
CA ILE A 769 30.79 -8.23 -6.33
C ILE A 769 30.74 -7.56 -7.71
N LEU A 770 29.99 -6.46 -7.85
CA LEU A 770 29.91 -5.67 -9.08
C LEU A 770 30.96 -4.55 -9.12
N PHE A 771 31.63 -4.23 -8.00
CA PHE A 771 32.62 -3.15 -7.93
C PHE A 771 33.89 -3.57 -8.67
N SER A 772 34.41 -2.69 -9.53
CA SER A 772 35.59 -2.98 -10.36
C SER A 772 36.82 -3.38 -9.53
N CYS A 773 37.07 -2.68 -8.42
CA CYS A 773 38.21 -2.95 -7.54
C CYS A 773 38.12 -4.29 -6.80
N LEU A 774 36.91 -4.80 -6.55
CA LEU A 774 36.69 -6.04 -5.82
C LEU A 774 36.48 -7.24 -6.74
N ARG A 775 35.79 -7.05 -7.86
CA ARG A 775 35.47 -8.14 -8.77
C ARG A 775 36.70 -8.76 -9.43
N GLN A 776 37.80 -8.01 -9.50
CA GLN A 776 39.08 -8.48 -10.04
C GLN A 776 39.88 -9.31 -9.03
N ASP A 777 39.55 -9.24 -7.74
CA ASP A 777 40.15 -10.05 -6.69
C ASP A 777 39.46 -11.42 -6.61
N VAL A 778 40.14 -12.45 -7.15
CA VAL A 778 39.64 -13.83 -7.17
C VAL A 778 39.35 -14.36 -5.76
N MET A 779 40.13 -13.96 -4.75
CA MET A 779 39.93 -14.41 -3.37
C MET A 779 38.63 -13.85 -2.80
N PHE A 780 38.38 -12.56 -3.00
CA PHE A 780 37.10 -11.95 -2.61
C PHE A 780 35.91 -12.57 -3.33
N VAL A 781 36.02 -12.83 -4.64
CA VAL A 781 34.97 -13.50 -5.42
C VAL A 781 34.71 -14.91 -4.86
N ALA A 782 35.75 -15.66 -4.51
CA ALA A 782 35.64 -17.00 -3.97
C ALA A 782 35.03 -17.03 -2.55
N ASP A 783 35.44 -16.12 -1.67
CA ASP A 783 34.88 -15.98 -0.32
C ASP A 783 33.40 -15.58 -0.38
N THR A 784 33.07 -14.63 -1.24
CA THR A 784 31.70 -14.20 -1.49
C THR A 784 30.85 -15.34 -2.05
N ALA A 785 31.38 -16.13 -2.99
CA ALA A 785 30.69 -17.32 -3.50
C ALA A 785 30.40 -18.32 -2.37
N ASN A 786 31.40 -18.68 -1.55
CA ASN A 786 31.19 -19.60 -0.43
C ASN A 786 30.14 -19.09 0.57
N ALA A 787 30.19 -17.82 0.92
CA ALA A 787 29.23 -17.17 1.79
C ALA A 787 27.80 -17.25 1.21
N ILE A 788 27.63 -16.92 -0.07
CA ILE A 788 26.34 -16.97 -0.77
C ILE A 788 25.80 -18.40 -0.88
N LEU A 789 26.66 -19.37 -1.22
CA LEU A 789 26.27 -20.77 -1.36
C LEU A 789 25.78 -21.34 -0.03
N ASN A 790 26.40 -20.98 1.09
CA ASN A 790 25.90 -21.36 2.42
C ASN A 790 24.50 -20.77 2.67
N SER A 791 24.28 -19.50 2.29
CA SER A 791 22.98 -18.82 2.43
C SER A 791 21.89 -19.34 1.49
N LEU A 792 22.24 -19.98 0.36
CA LEU A 792 21.27 -20.63 -0.53
C LEU A 792 20.58 -21.84 0.08
N HIS A 793 21.19 -22.47 1.09
CA HIS A 793 20.63 -23.62 1.80
C HIS A 793 19.93 -23.22 3.12
N ASP A 794 19.73 -21.92 3.37
CA ASP A 794 19.12 -21.42 4.60
C ASP A 794 17.63 -21.80 4.71
N LYS A 795 17.13 -21.99 5.94
CA LYS A 795 15.73 -22.32 6.22
C LYS A 795 14.78 -21.20 5.79
N SER A 796 15.23 -19.94 5.86
CA SER A 796 14.44 -18.76 5.51
C SER A 796 14.34 -18.56 4.00
N PRO A 797 13.12 -18.52 3.42
CA PRO A 797 12.95 -18.26 1.99
C PRO A 797 13.42 -16.85 1.58
N ASN A 798 13.44 -15.88 2.51
CA ASN A 798 13.96 -14.55 2.23
C ASN A 798 15.48 -14.55 2.07
N VAL A 799 16.20 -15.28 2.93
CA VAL A 799 17.65 -15.45 2.82
C VAL A 799 17.99 -16.11 1.49
N ARG A 800 17.36 -17.24 1.17
CA ARG A 800 17.58 -17.95 -0.10
C ARG A 800 17.31 -17.06 -1.32
N ALA A 801 16.27 -16.21 -1.26
CA ALA A 801 15.96 -15.29 -2.35
C ALA A 801 17.03 -14.21 -2.55
N LYS A 802 17.61 -13.66 -1.46
CA LYS A 802 18.71 -12.70 -1.54
C LYS A 802 20.01 -13.37 -1.97
N ALA A 803 20.31 -14.55 -1.45
CA ALA A 803 21.47 -15.35 -1.84
C ALA A 803 21.42 -15.73 -3.33
N ALA A 804 20.27 -16.18 -3.85
CA ALA A 804 20.13 -16.49 -5.27
C ALA A 804 20.30 -15.25 -6.16
N TRP A 805 19.77 -14.10 -5.74
CA TRP A 805 19.99 -12.83 -6.44
C TRP A 805 21.48 -12.47 -6.50
N SER A 806 22.18 -12.58 -5.36
CA SER A 806 23.62 -12.32 -5.27
C SER A 806 24.45 -13.33 -6.06
N LEU A 807 24.07 -14.61 -6.08
CA LEU A 807 24.72 -15.63 -6.92
C LEU A 807 24.60 -15.29 -8.40
N GLY A 808 23.41 -14.84 -8.83
CA GLY A 808 23.24 -14.40 -10.21
C GLY A 808 24.19 -13.25 -10.55
N ASN A 809 24.28 -12.21 -9.71
CA ASN A 809 25.23 -11.10 -9.92
C ASN A 809 26.69 -11.58 -9.95
N LEU A 810 27.06 -12.47 -9.03
CA LEU A 810 28.39 -13.06 -8.99
C LEU A 810 28.72 -13.77 -10.30
N THR A 811 27.79 -14.54 -10.84
CA THR A 811 28.01 -15.24 -12.11
C THR A 811 28.00 -14.31 -13.33
N ASP A 812 27.27 -13.19 -13.30
CA ASP A 812 27.42 -12.15 -14.34
C ASP A 812 28.84 -11.57 -14.29
N THR A 813 29.33 -11.28 -13.08
CA THR A 813 30.71 -10.81 -12.85
C THR A 813 31.75 -11.79 -13.41
N LEU A 814 31.56 -13.10 -13.23
CA LEU A 814 32.46 -14.11 -13.81
C LEU A 814 32.52 -14.00 -15.34
N ILE A 815 31.39 -13.82 -16.00
CA ILE A 815 31.33 -13.65 -17.46
C ILE A 815 31.98 -12.33 -17.90
N ILE A 816 31.69 -11.23 -17.21
CA ILE A 816 32.31 -9.93 -17.51
C ILE A 816 33.84 -10.04 -17.39
N ASN A 817 34.35 -10.62 -16.31
CA ASN A 817 35.79 -10.78 -16.12
C ASN A 817 36.42 -11.74 -17.14
N MET A 818 35.72 -12.81 -17.53
CA MET A 818 36.17 -13.70 -18.60
C MET A 818 36.32 -12.94 -19.92
N GLU A 819 35.39 -12.04 -20.24
CA GLU A 819 35.41 -11.22 -21.46
C GLU A 819 36.49 -10.10 -21.39
N THR A 820 36.69 -9.47 -20.23
CA THR A 820 37.62 -8.32 -20.09
C THR A 820 39.05 -8.69 -19.72
N MET A 821 39.24 -9.72 -18.88
CA MET A 821 40.55 -10.13 -18.35
C MET A 821 41.13 -11.35 -19.09
N GLY A 822 40.30 -12.07 -19.86
CA GLY A 822 40.72 -13.23 -20.64
C GLY A 822 40.84 -14.52 -19.83
N GLN A 823 41.57 -15.49 -20.39
CA GLN A 823 41.65 -16.86 -19.85
C GLN A 823 42.36 -16.97 -18.49
N SER A 824 43.26 -16.05 -18.15
CA SER A 824 44.01 -16.08 -16.88
C SER A 824 43.09 -16.04 -15.65
N PHE A 825 42.06 -15.18 -15.67
CA PHE A 825 41.07 -15.12 -14.59
C PHE A 825 40.28 -16.43 -14.44
N GLN A 826 39.98 -17.07 -15.57
CA GLN A 826 39.21 -18.31 -15.60
C GLN A 826 40.00 -19.49 -15.01
N GLU A 827 41.31 -19.52 -15.25
CA GLU A 827 42.24 -20.55 -14.75
C GLU A 827 42.57 -20.38 -13.25
N GLU A 828 42.55 -19.15 -12.74
CA GLU A 828 42.76 -18.87 -11.30
C GLU A 828 41.56 -19.25 -10.42
N PHE A 829 40.37 -19.41 -11.02
CA PHE A 829 39.16 -19.73 -10.28
C PHE A 829 39.08 -21.22 -9.90
N SER A 830 38.70 -21.51 -8.64
CA SER A 830 38.69 -22.88 -8.14
C SER A 830 37.65 -23.79 -8.82
N ASP A 831 38.12 -24.88 -9.45
CA ASP A 831 37.28 -25.94 -10.02
C ASP A 831 36.26 -26.50 -9.00
N LEU A 832 36.68 -26.73 -7.76
CA LEU A 832 35.81 -27.28 -6.72
C LEU A 832 34.68 -26.31 -6.37
N LEU A 833 34.99 -25.02 -6.29
CA LEU A 833 34.01 -23.98 -6.04
C LEU A 833 33.04 -23.85 -7.23
N LEU A 834 33.55 -23.89 -8.46
CA LEU A 834 32.73 -23.86 -9.68
C LEU A 834 31.73 -25.02 -9.73
N LEU A 835 32.19 -26.23 -9.40
CA LEU A 835 31.33 -27.41 -9.28
C LEU A 835 30.27 -27.23 -8.18
N LYS A 836 30.65 -26.69 -7.02
CA LYS A 836 29.73 -26.41 -5.90
C LYS A 836 28.68 -25.37 -6.31
N MET A 837 29.07 -24.33 -7.04
CA MET A 837 28.17 -23.30 -7.57
C MET A 837 27.15 -23.91 -8.52
N LEU A 838 27.60 -24.74 -9.47
CA LEU A 838 26.73 -25.41 -10.43
C LEU A 838 25.68 -26.28 -9.71
N ARG A 839 26.11 -27.14 -8.78
CA ARG A 839 25.21 -28.02 -8.00
C ARG A 839 24.22 -27.22 -7.14
N SER A 840 24.69 -26.18 -6.45
CA SER A 840 23.83 -25.37 -5.57
C SER A 840 22.79 -24.56 -6.37
N ALA A 841 23.19 -24.03 -7.53
CA ALA A 841 22.26 -23.35 -8.43
C ALA A 841 21.22 -24.32 -9.03
N THR A 842 21.62 -25.56 -9.33
CA THR A 842 20.70 -26.60 -9.81
C THR A 842 19.68 -26.95 -8.75
N GLU A 843 20.09 -27.10 -7.50
CA GLU A 843 19.14 -27.34 -6.40
C GLU A 843 18.24 -26.12 -6.16
N ALA A 844 18.79 -24.91 -6.14
CA ALA A 844 18.02 -23.67 -5.97
C ALA A 844 17.01 -23.42 -7.12
N SER A 845 17.23 -24.00 -8.31
CA SER A 845 16.28 -23.94 -9.43
C SER A 845 14.99 -24.73 -9.19
N LYS A 846 14.96 -25.59 -8.16
CA LYS A 846 13.77 -26.36 -7.75
C LYS A 846 12.91 -25.62 -6.71
N ASP A 847 13.38 -24.48 -6.19
CA ASP A 847 12.67 -23.67 -5.20
C ASP A 847 11.60 -22.75 -5.86
N ARG A 848 10.98 -21.87 -5.08
CA ARG A 848 9.97 -20.90 -5.50
C ARG A 848 10.54 -19.88 -6.49
N ASP A 849 9.66 -19.32 -7.31
CA ASP A 849 9.97 -18.41 -8.42
C ASP A 849 10.96 -17.27 -8.13
N LYS A 850 10.95 -16.69 -6.92
CA LYS A 850 11.92 -15.64 -6.54
C LYS A 850 13.36 -16.16 -6.50
N VAL A 851 13.57 -17.36 -5.97
CA VAL A 851 14.87 -18.04 -5.90
C VAL A 851 15.19 -18.62 -7.28
N LYS A 852 14.25 -19.41 -7.82
CA LYS A 852 14.37 -20.11 -9.11
C LYS A 852 14.77 -19.17 -10.26
N SER A 853 14.17 -17.98 -10.35
CA SER A 853 14.49 -17.03 -11.42
C SER A 853 15.97 -16.62 -11.44
N ASN A 854 16.61 -16.43 -10.28
CA ASN A 854 18.03 -16.05 -10.24
C ASN A 854 18.95 -17.28 -10.31
N ALA A 855 18.52 -18.42 -9.77
CA ALA A 855 19.26 -19.67 -9.85
C ALA A 855 19.46 -20.14 -11.31
N VAL A 856 18.41 -20.10 -12.15
CA VAL A 856 18.55 -20.49 -13.57
C VAL A 856 19.44 -19.53 -14.35
N ARG A 857 19.45 -18.24 -14.01
CA ARG A 857 20.38 -17.26 -14.59
C ARG A 857 21.82 -17.61 -14.24
N ALA A 858 22.07 -17.93 -12.96
CA ALA A 858 23.38 -18.39 -12.50
C ALA A 858 23.84 -19.67 -13.21
N LEU A 859 22.95 -20.64 -13.42
CA LEU A 859 23.26 -21.86 -14.19
C LEU A 859 23.76 -21.57 -15.59
N GLY A 860 23.05 -20.73 -16.35
CA GLY A 860 23.45 -20.39 -17.71
C GLY A 860 24.83 -19.73 -17.78
N ASN A 861 25.12 -18.83 -16.84
CA ASN A 861 26.42 -18.16 -16.75
C ASN A 861 27.53 -19.13 -16.33
N VAL A 862 27.32 -19.97 -15.31
CA VAL A 862 28.34 -20.95 -14.89
C VAL A 862 28.64 -21.94 -16.02
N LEU A 863 27.62 -22.45 -16.71
CA LEU A 863 27.80 -23.33 -17.87
C LEU A 863 28.54 -22.63 -19.02
N HIS A 864 28.32 -21.33 -19.22
CA HIS A 864 29.09 -20.54 -20.17
C HIS A 864 30.57 -20.42 -19.78
N PHE A 865 30.84 -20.29 -18.48
CA PHE A 865 32.18 -20.14 -17.91
C PHE A 865 32.98 -21.45 -17.83
N LEU A 866 32.44 -22.61 -18.23
CA LEU A 866 33.20 -23.87 -18.19
C LEU A 866 34.22 -23.97 -19.33
N GLN A 867 35.40 -24.52 -19.02
CA GLN A 867 36.48 -24.79 -19.99
C GLN A 867 36.51 -26.26 -20.47
N PRO A 868 37.17 -26.59 -21.60
CA PRO A 868 37.18 -27.96 -22.14
C PRO A 868 37.60 -29.06 -21.16
N TYR A 869 38.58 -28.80 -20.28
CA TYR A 869 39.01 -29.80 -19.29
C TYR A 869 37.94 -30.05 -18.21
N HIS A 870 37.08 -29.07 -17.90
CA HIS A 870 35.94 -29.26 -17.02
C HIS A 870 34.91 -30.19 -17.67
N ILE A 871 34.64 -30.01 -18.97
CA ILE A 871 33.69 -30.86 -19.71
C ILE A 871 34.18 -32.31 -19.78
N ALA A 872 35.49 -32.51 -19.92
CA ALA A 872 36.11 -33.84 -19.91
C ALA A 872 36.16 -34.48 -18.51
N ASN A 873 36.02 -33.70 -17.43
CA ASN A 873 36.13 -34.20 -16.06
C ASN A 873 34.84 -34.94 -15.63
N PRO A 874 34.92 -36.22 -15.25
CA PRO A 874 33.75 -37.01 -14.83
C PRO A 874 32.95 -36.39 -13.68
N ARG A 875 33.61 -35.64 -12.77
CA ARG A 875 32.93 -34.99 -11.64
C ARG A 875 31.98 -33.87 -12.05
N PHE A 876 32.29 -33.20 -13.16
CA PHE A 876 31.48 -32.13 -13.73
C PHE A 876 30.39 -32.67 -14.65
N LYS A 877 30.64 -33.78 -15.35
CA LYS A 877 29.72 -34.34 -16.35
C LYS A 877 28.28 -34.48 -15.82
N GLU A 878 28.11 -35.16 -14.68
CA GLU A 878 26.78 -35.35 -14.06
C GLU A 878 26.14 -34.01 -13.69
N ALA A 879 26.90 -33.10 -13.06
CA ALA A 879 26.39 -31.80 -12.66
C ALA A 879 25.99 -30.93 -13.86
N ILE A 880 26.72 -31.01 -14.98
CA ILE A 880 26.41 -30.31 -16.23
C ILE A 880 25.09 -30.85 -16.82
N GLU A 881 24.96 -32.17 -16.91
CA GLU A 881 23.74 -32.82 -17.44
C GLU A 881 22.50 -32.45 -16.62
N GLU A 882 22.58 -32.53 -15.28
CA GLU A 882 21.48 -32.12 -14.40
C GLU A 882 21.12 -30.64 -14.55
N SER A 883 22.12 -29.77 -14.66
CA SER A 883 21.93 -28.32 -14.82
C SER A 883 21.23 -27.99 -16.14
N LEU A 884 21.63 -28.64 -17.23
CA LEU A 884 21.02 -28.48 -18.54
C LEU A 884 19.56 -28.95 -18.53
N GLN A 885 19.27 -30.09 -17.91
CA GLN A 885 17.90 -30.59 -17.77
C GLN A 885 17.03 -29.66 -16.91
N ALA A 886 17.58 -29.08 -15.85
CA ALA A 886 16.88 -28.08 -15.04
C ALA A 886 16.52 -26.81 -15.84
N LEU A 887 17.42 -26.34 -16.73
CA LEU A 887 17.14 -25.21 -17.63
C LEU A 887 16.06 -25.54 -18.66
N ILE A 888 16.20 -26.67 -19.35
CA ILE A 888 15.27 -27.12 -20.40
C ILE A 888 13.85 -27.28 -19.84
N SER A 889 13.73 -28.00 -18.71
CA SER A 889 12.43 -28.18 -18.04
C SER A 889 11.83 -26.85 -17.58
N THR A 890 12.65 -25.90 -17.12
CA THR A 890 12.17 -24.58 -16.69
C THR A 890 11.61 -23.75 -17.85
N VAL A 891 12.20 -23.80 -19.04
CA VAL A 891 11.69 -23.11 -20.25
C VAL A 891 10.25 -23.56 -20.59
N GLN A 892 9.99 -24.87 -20.47
CA GLN A 892 8.70 -25.48 -20.78
C GLN A 892 7.70 -25.45 -19.62
N SER A 893 8.13 -25.13 -18.41
CA SER A 893 7.28 -25.13 -17.22
C SER A 893 6.21 -24.03 -17.19
N GLU A 894 5.26 -24.16 -16.27
CA GLU A 894 4.25 -23.13 -15.94
C GLU A 894 4.77 -22.07 -14.94
N ALA A 895 6.09 -21.98 -14.73
CA ALA A 895 6.67 -20.95 -13.86
C ALA A 895 6.34 -19.52 -14.36
N THR A 896 6.48 -18.53 -13.49
CA THR A 896 6.27 -17.12 -13.86
C THR A 896 7.08 -16.72 -15.09
N MET A 897 6.55 -15.78 -15.86
CA MET A 897 7.19 -15.31 -17.10
C MET A 897 8.62 -14.82 -16.87
N LYS A 898 8.94 -14.26 -15.69
CA LYS A 898 10.31 -13.89 -15.31
C LYS A 898 11.25 -15.09 -15.23
N VAL A 899 10.82 -16.20 -14.62
CA VAL A 899 11.60 -17.43 -14.53
C VAL A 899 11.88 -17.99 -15.92
N ARG A 900 10.84 -18.07 -16.77
CA ARG A 900 10.96 -18.58 -18.15
C ARG A 900 11.84 -17.68 -19.01
N TRP A 901 11.72 -16.36 -18.85
CA TRP A 901 12.59 -15.38 -19.51
C TRP A 901 14.06 -15.60 -19.13
N ASN A 902 14.36 -15.77 -17.84
CA ASN A 902 15.72 -16.03 -17.35
C ASN A 902 16.24 -17.39 -17.83
N ALA A 903 15.39 -18.42 -17.94
CA ALA A 903 15.79 -19.73 -18.44
C ALA A 903 16.11 -19.71 -19.95
N CYS A 904 15.33 -18.96 -20.76
CA CYS A 904 15.66 -18.76 -22.18
C CYS A 904 16.97 -17.98 -22.34
N TYR A 905 17.17 -16.93 -21.55
CA TYR A 905 18.43 -16.18 -21.50
C TYR A 905 19.61 -17.09 -21.11
N ALA A 906 19.43 -17.93 -20.10
CA ALA A 906 20.44 -18.88 -19.63
C ALA A 906 20.85 -19.89 -20.71
N LEU A 907 19.89 -20.48 -21.44
CA LEU A 907 20.21 -21.37 -22.57
C LEU A 907 20.97 -20.64 -23.69
N GLY A 908 20.66 -19.35 -23.93
CA GLY A 908 21.45 -18.52 -24.82
C GLY A 908 22.92 -18.46 -24.39
N ASN A 909 23.19 -18.20 -23.11
CA ASN A 909 24.57 -18.17 -22.58
C ASN A 909 25.24 -19.55 -22.66
N VAL A 910 24.52 -20.65 -22.43
CA VAL A 910 25.03 -22.01 -22.64
C VAL A 910 25.51 -22.19 -24.08
N PHE A 911 24.76 -21.72 -25.08
CA PHE A 911 25.12 -21.83 -26.49
C PHE A 911 26.33 -20.99 -26.92
N LYS A 912 26.77 -20.05 -26.08
CA LYS A 912 28.01 -19.29 -26.33
C LYS A 912 29.27 -20.10 -25.99
N ASN A 913 29.16 -21.19 -25.23
CA ASN A 913 30.34 -21.97 -24.83
C ASN A 913 30.78 -22.94 -25.93
N PRO A 914 31.96 -22.73 -26.56
CA PRO A 914 32.45 -23.62 -27.61
C PRO A 914 32.92 -24.99 -27.09
N ALA A 915 33.14 -25.13 -25.77
CA ALA A 915 33.56 -26.40 -25.17
C ALA A 915 32.40 -27.41 -25.03
N LEU A 916 31.16 -26.94 -25.12
CA LEU A 916 30.00 -27.83 -25.04
C LEU A 916 29.73 -28.49 -26.39
N PRO A 917 29.33 -29.78 -26.42
CA PRO A 917 29.07 -30.55 -27.64
C PRO A 917 27.72 -30.18 -28.29
N LEU A 918 27.59 -28.92 -28.71
CA LEU A 918 26.39 -28.40 -29.36
C LEU A 918 26.14 -29.13 -30.68
N GLY A 919 24.91 -29.57 -30.92
CA GLY A 919 24.51 -30.31 -32.12
C GLY A 919 24.80 -31.81 -32.08
N GLU A 920 25.64 -32.28 -31.16
CA GLU A 920 25.99 -33.70 -31.01
C GLU A 920 25.30 -34.33 -29.79
N ALA A 921 25.24 -33.63 -28.65
CA ALA A 921 24.70 -34.21 -27.43
C ALA A 921 23.15 -34.25 -27.41
N PRO A 922 22.52 -35.29 -26.82
CA PRO A 922 21.05 -35.46 -26.85
C PRO A 922 20.26 -34.30 -26.24
N TRP A 923 20.79 -33.64 -25.21
CA TRP A 923 20.14 -32.51 -24.55
C TRP A 923 20.00 -31.29 -25.49
N THR A 924 20.84 -31.18 -26.52
CA THR A 924 20.83 -30.04 -27.46
C THR A 924 19.53 -30.02 -28.27
N THR A 925 19.09 -31.18 -28.75
CA THR A 925 17.81 -31.38 -29.45
C THR A 925 16.64 -30.99 -28.53
N GLN A 926 16.69 -31.40 -27.25
CA GLN A 926 15.66 -31.06 -26.27
C GLN A 926 15.61 -29.54 -26.00
N ALA A 927 16.76 -28.89 -25.87
CA ALA A 927 16.86 -27.45 -25.67
C ALA A 927 16.31 -26.66 -26.87
N TYR A 928 16.68 -27.03 -28.10
CA TYR A 928 16.15 -26.40 -29.31
C TYR A 928 14.64 -26.62 -29.47
N SER A 929 14.13 -27.81 -29.16
CA SER A 929 12.70 -28.10 -29.15
C SER A 929 11.94 -27.25 -28.13
N ALA A 930 12.48 -27.12 -26.90
CA ALA A 930 11.91 -26.27 -25.85
C ALA A 930 11.82 -24.80 -26.27
N LEU A 931 12.92 -24.22 -26.76
CA LEU A 931 12.96 -22.84 -27.25
C LEU A 931 12.03 -22.64 -28.47
N SER A 932 12.03 -23.58 -29.40
CA SER A 932 11.15 -23.56 -30.58
C SER A 932 9.66 -23.58 -30.20
N SER A 933 9.29 -24.33 -29.15
CA SER A 933 7.92 -24.33 -28.62
C SER A 933 7.55 -22.98 -28.01
N VAL A 934 8.44 -22.41 -27.19
CA VAL A 934 8.20 -21.15 -26.47
C VAL A 934 8.11 -19.96 -27.42
N VAL A 935 9.00 -19.84 -28.40
CA VAL A 935 8.98 -18.74 -29.38
C VAL A 935 7.68 -18.71 -30.20
N LYS A 936 7.09 -19.89 -30.45
CA LYS A 936 5.82 -20.04 -31.21
C LYS A 936 4.58 -19.69 -30.40
N SER A 937 4.54 -20.02 -29.10
CA SER A 937 3.27 -20.17 -28.36
C SER A 937 3.18 -19.43 -27.04
N CYS A 938 4.29 -18.90 -26.51
CA CYS A 938 4.25 -18.21 -25.22
C CYS A 938 3.45 -16.90 -25.31
N LYS A 939 2.53 -16.66 -24.37
CA LYS A 939 1.73 -15.42 -24.35
C LYS A 939 2.56 -14.15 -24.11
N ASN A 940 3.71 -14.27 -23.44
CA ASN A 940 4.55 -13.12 -23.12
C ASN A 940 5.62 -12.87 -24.20
N PHE A 941 5.58 -11.69 -24.81
CA PHE A 941 6.46 -11.37 -25.94
C PHE A 941 7.91 -11.21 -25.52
N LYS A 942 8.21 -10.77 -24.29
CA LYS A 942 9.59 -10.72 -23.80
C LYS A 942 10.23 -12.11 -23.71
N VAL A 943 9.47 -13.12 -23.28
CA VAL A 943 9.95 -14.51 -23.24
C VAL A 943 10.21 -15.01 -24.66
N ARG A 944 9.30 -14.74 -25.61
CA ARG A 944 9.49 -15.09 -27.03
C ARG A 944 10.73 -14.42 -27.63
N ILE A 945 10.97 -13.13 -27.34
CA ILE A 945 12.17 -12.38 -27.77
C ILE A 945 13.43 -13.10 -27.28
N LYS A 946 13.54 -13.42 -25.99
CA LYS A 946 14.73 -14.11 -25.47
C LYS A 946 14.89 -15.51 -26.01
N SER A 947 13.78 -16.21 -26.27
CA SER A 947 13.82 -17.52 -26.92
C SER A 947 14.35 -17.42 -28.36
N ALA A 948 13.89 -16.45 -29.15
CA ALA A 948 14.39 -16.20 -30.51
C ALA A 948 15.88 -15.81 -30.51
N MET A 949 16.28 -14.96 -29.57
CA MET A 949 17.68 -14.54 -29.39
C MET A 949 18.58 -15.73 -29.04
N ALA A 950 18.14 -16.64 -28.16
CA ALA A 950 18.89 -17.85 -27.84
C ALA A 950 19.06 -18.76 -29.07
N LEU A 951 18.02 -18.91 -29.89
CA LEU A 951 18.06 -19.71 -31.13
C LEU A 951 19.00 -19.14 -32.20
N SER A 952 19.46 -17.89 -32.07
CA SER A 952 20.38 -17.24 -33.02
C SER A 952 21.79 -17.04 -32.46
N ILE A 953 22.17 -17.75 -31.39
CA ILE A 953 23.51 -17.65 -30.78
C ILE A 953 24.56 -18.55 -31.44
N PRO A 954 24.30 -19.84 -31.71
CA PRO A 954 25.32 -20.71 -32.29
C PRO A 954 25.82 -20.18 -33.63
N SER A 955 27.14 -20.00 -33.76
CA SER A 955 27.80 -19.35 -34.91
C SER A 955 28.21 -20.31 -36.03
N LYS A 956 28.05 -21.63 -35.82
CA LYS A 956 28.38 -22.67 -36.79
C LYS A 956 27.16 -23.54 -37.06
N ARG A 957 27.03 -24.02 -38.29
CA ARG A 957 25.89 -24.85 -38.71
C ARG A 957 25.82 -26.18 -37.97
N GLU A 958 26.97 -26.77 -37.66
CA GLU A 958 27.10 -28.05 -36.96
C GLU A 958 26.47 -27.99 -35.56
N CYS A 959 26.53 -26.83 -34.89
CA CYS A 959 25.99 -26.64 -33.55
C CYS A 959 24.46 -26.77 -33.44
N TYR A 960 23.75 -26.72 -34.57
CA TYR A 960 22.30 -26.95 -34.64
C TYR A 960 21.93 -28.43 -34.83
N GLY A 961 22.91 -29.32 -35.05
CA GLY A 961 22.69 -30.74 -35.26
C GLY A 961 22.17 -31.08 -36.65
N SER A 962 21.28 -32.07 -36.73
CA SER A 962 20.76 -32.60 -37.99
C SER A 962 20.03 -31.56 -38.86
N THR A 963 19.91 -31.84 -40.17
CA THR A 963 19.08 -31.02 -41.08
C THR A 963 17.63 -30.93 -40.61
N GLU A 964 17.07 -32.01 -40.05
CA GLU A 964 15.72 -31.99 -39.50
C GLU A 964 15.59 -30.98 -38.35
N GLN A 965 16.50 -31.03 -37.37
CA GLN A 965 16.47 -30.13 -36.21
C GLN A 965 16.62 -28.66 -36.64
N PHE A 966 17.54 -28.36 -37.56
CA PHE A 966 17.73 -27.02 -38.11
C PHE A 966 16.46 -26.50 -38.81
N CYS A 967 15.86 -27.33 -39.66
CA CYS A 967 14.63 -26.98 -40.38
C CYS A 967 13.42 -26.80 -39.44
N GLN A 968 13.35 -27.55 -38.34
CA GLN A 968 12.34 -27.35 -37.29
C GLN A 968 12.48 -25.99 -36.61
N ILE A 969 13.71 -25.55 -36.30
CA ILE A 969 13.98 -24.22 -35.71
C ILE A 969 13.58 -23.12 -36.70
N TRP A 970 13.99 -23.25 -37.96
CA TRP A 970 13.59 -22.33 -39.05
C TRP A 970 12.07 -22.19 -39.14
N SER A 971 11.37 -23.32 -39.24
CA SER A 971 9.91 -23.35 -39.33
C SER A 971 9.25 -22.74 -38.09
N ALA A 972 9.81 -22.97 -36.89
CA ALA A 972 9.29 -22.40 -35.66
C ALA A 972 9.42 -20.86 -35.61
N LEU A 973 10.54 -20.31 -36.09
CA LEU A 973 10.73 -18.87 -36.18
C LEU A 973 9.79 -18.23 -37.22
N VAL A 974 9.57 -18.87 -38.37
CA VAL A 974 8.60 -18.37 -39.37
C VAL A 974 7.18 -18.36 -38.79
N VAL A 975 6.75 -19.44 -38.13
CA VAL A 975 5.44 -19.47 -37.45
C VAL A 975 5.35 -18.41 -36.35
N ALA A 976 6.42 -18.20 -35.59
CA ALA A 976 6.45 -17.17 -34.57
C ALA A 976 6.32 -15.76 -35.16
N LEU A 977 6.94 -15.52 -36.32
CA LEU A 977 6.85 -14.25 -37.05
C LEU A 977 5.40 -13.97 -37.50
N GLN A 978 4.71 -14.99 -37.99
CA GLN A 978 3.30 -14.89 -38.38
C GLN A 978 2.39 -14.55 -37.19
N LYS A 979 2.67 -15.16 -36.03
CA LYS A 979 1.93 -14.95 -34.78
C LYS A 979 2.46 -13.78 -33.95
N SER A 980 3.25 -12.87 -34.53
CA SER A 980 3.85 -11.75 -33.80
C SER A 980 2.84 -10.63 -33.49
N GLU A 981 1.68 -10.67 -34.14
CA GLU A 981 0.56 -9.72 -33.97
C GLU A 981 -0.62 -10.33 -33.21
N ASP A 982 -0.61 -11.64 -33.00
CA ASP A 982 -1.66 -12.38 -32.30
C ASP A 982 -1.49 -12.23 -30.78
N THR A 983 -2.08 -11.18 -30.19
CA THR A 983 -2.17 -11.02 -28.73
C THR A 983 -3.53 -10.48 -28.29
N GLU A 984 -4.09 -11.10 -27.25
CA GLU A 984 -5.31 -10.62 -26.56
C GLU A 984 -4.97 -9.56 -25.49
N ASP A 985 -3.70 -9.47 -25.06
CA ASP A 985 -3.23 -8.49 -24.10
C ASP A 985 -2.67 -7.25 -24.82
N PHE A 986 -3.42 -6.14 -24.75
CA PHE A 986 -3.04 -4.86 -25.35
C PHE A 986 -1.69 -4.33 -24.84
N LEU A 987 -1.29 -4.65 -23.60
CA LEU A 987 0.00 -4.22 -23.08
C LEU A 987 1.19 -4.90 -23.76
N GLU A 988 1.03 -6.15 -24.19
CA GLU A 988 2.09 -6.90 -24.86
C GLU A 988 2.32 -6.37 -26.28
N PHE A 989 1.33 -5.69 -26.88
CA PHE A 989 1.44 -5.11 -28.21
C PHE A 989 2.64 -4.14 -28.35
N LYS A 990 3.03 -3.46 -27.26
CA LYS A 990 4.21 -2.56 -27.24
C LYS A 990 5.53 -3.28 -27.54
N TYR A 991 5.59 -4.60 -27.35
CA TYR A 991 6.76 -5.44 -27.62
C TYR A 991 6.69 -6.18 -28.97
N SER A 992 5.60 -6.04 -29.73
CA SER A 992 5.40 -6.72 -31.01
C SER A 992 6.48 -6.38 -32.04
N ALA A 993 6.85 -5.10 -32.13
CA ALA A 993 7.92 -4.64 -33.02
C ALA A 993 9.27 -5.27 -32.66
N SER A 994 9.67 -5.20 -31.38
CA SER A 994 10.92 -5.82 -30.91
C SER A 994 10.97 -7.33 -31.14
N LEU A 995 9.83 -8.02 -30.99
CA LEU A 995 9.71 -9.45 -31.30
C LEU A 995 9.96 -9.74 -32.78
N ARG A 996 9.32 -8.97 -33.69
CA ARG A 996 9.54 -9.13 -35.14
C ARG A 996 10.99 -8.87 -35.52
N THR A 997 11.60 -7.81 -34.99
CA THR A 997 13.01 -7.47 -35.21
C THR A 997 13.92 -8.63 -34.81
N GLN A 998 13.74 -9.17 -33.59
CA GLN A 998 14.57 -10.28 -33.11
C GLN A 998 14.37 -11.57 -33.93
N ILE A 999 13.14 -11.88 -34.35
CA ILE A 999 12.88 -13.05 -35.19
C ILE A 999 13.49 -12.89 -36.58
N CYS A 1000 13.40 -11.70 -37.19
CA CYS A 1000 14.04 -11.43 -38.49
C CYS A 1000 15.56 -11.60 -38.41
N GLN A 1001 16.18 -11.07 -37.35
CA GLN A 1001 17.62 -11.27 -37.10
C GLN A 1001 17.96 -12.76 -36.95
N ALA A 1002 17.14 -13.53 -36.23
CA ALA A 1002 17.36 -14.97 -36.06
C ALA A 1002 17.21 -15.74 -37.39
N LEU A 1003 16.24 -15.37 -38.24
CA LEU A 1003 16.07 -15.98 -39.56
C LEU A 1003 17.26 -15.69 -40.48
N LEU A 1004 17.72 -14.43 -40.54
CA LEU A 1004 18.89 -14.06 -41.34
C LEU A 1004 20.17 -14.76 -40.85
N HIS A 1005 20.33 -14.87 -39.53
CA HIS A 1005 21.42 -15.64 -38.91
C HIS A 1005 21.42 -17.09 -39.38
N LEU A 1006 20.28 -17.79 -39.31
CA LEU A 1006 20.18 -19.17 -39.79
C LEU A 1006 20.49 -19.28 -41.29
N LEU A 1007 19.98 -18.36 -42.10
CA LEU A 1007 20.25 -18.35 -43.55
C LEU A 1007 21.74 -18.19 -43.86
N SER A 1008 22.46 -17.36 -43.09
CA SER A 1008 23.92 -17.19 -43.23
C SER A 1008 24.73 -18.44 -42.87
N LEU A 1009 24.11 -19.44 -42.24
CA LEU A 1009 24.74 -20.70 -41.84
C LEU A 1009 24.19 -21.92 -42.59
N ALA A 1010 23.14 -21.77 -43.39
CA ALA A 1010 22.44 -22.90 -44.01
C ALA A 1010 23.37 -23.74 -44.92
N LYS A 1011 23.13 -25.05 -45.02
CA LYS A 1011 23.78 -25.96 -45.97
C LYS A 1011 22.83 -26.31 -47.12
N SER A 1012 23.38 -26.90 -48.18
CA SER A 1012 22.62 -27.36 -49.35
C SER A 1012 21.47 -28.32 -49.00
N THR A 1013 21.62 -29.13 -47.95
CA THR A 1013 20.59 -30.05 -47.44
C THR A 1013 19.41 -29.36 -46.76
N ASP A 1014 19.59 -28.12 -46.28
CA ASP A 1014 18.55 -27.37 -45.55
C ASP A 1014 17.67 -26.55 -46.50
N LEU A 1015 18.24 -26.14 -47.65
CA LEU A 1015 17.59 -25.26 -48.62
C LEU A 1015 16.23 -25.72 -49.15
N PRO A 1016 15.96 -27.02 -49.40
CA PRO A 1016 14.64 -27.45 -49.88
C PRO A 1016 13.49 -27.04 -48.94
N VAL A 1017 13.65 -27.24 -47.63
CA VAL A 1017 12.62 -26.90 -46.62
C VAL A 1017 12.52 -25.39 -46.41
N VAL A 1018 13.67 -24.70 -46.42
CA VAL A 1018 13.71 -23.23 -46.38
C VAL A 1018 12.93 -22.65 -47.56
N TRP A 1019 13.16 -23.17 -48.77
CA TRP A 1019 12.49 -22.73 -49.98
C TRP A 1019 10.99 -23.00 -49.98
N GLU A 1020 10.56 -24.18 -49.53
CA GLU A 1020 9.14 -24.50 -49.34
C GLU A 1020 8.46 -23.49 -48.40
N THR A 1021 9.12 -23.15 -47.29
CA THR A 1021 8.58 -22.20 -46.31
C THR A 1021 8.54 -20.77 -46.85
N VAL A 1022 9.58 -20.35 -47.59
CA VAL A 1022 9.66 -19.03 -48.24
C VAL A 1022 8.63 -18.90 -49.35
N THR A 1023 8.40 -19.94 -50.15
CA THR A 1023 7.37 -19.92 -51.21
C THR A 1023 5.95 -19.88 -50.63
N ALA A 1024 5.70 -20.60 -49.53
CA ALA A 1024 4.39 -20.57 -48.87
C ALA A 1024 4.08 -19.23 -48.17
N ASN A 1025 5.10 -18.52 -47.65
CA ASN A 1025 4.91 -17.37 -46.76
C ASN A 1025 5.65 -16.09 -47.20
N GLY A 1026 6.12 -16.06 -48.45
CA GLY A 1026 7.08 -15.06 -48.96
C GLY A 1026 6.61 -13.63 -48.77
N ASP A 1027 5.39 -13.28 -49.18
CA ASP A 1027 4.90 -11.90 -49.09
C ASP A 1027 4.94 -11.35 -47.66
N ARG A 1028 4.57 -12.18 -46.67
CA ARG A 1028 4.60 -11.79 -45.25
C ARG A 1028 6.02 -11.65 -44.74
N ILE A 1029 6.89 -12.63 -45.01
CA ILE A 1029 8.31 -12.59 -44.60
C ILE A 1029 8.97 -11.34 -45.20
N LYS A 1030 8.77 -11.08 -46.50
CA LYS A 1030 9.25 -9.88 -47.19
C LYS A 1030 8.80 -8.60 -46.51
N SER A 1031 7.50 -8.48 -46.18
CA SER A 1031 6.99 -7.29 -45.50
C SER A 1031 7.66 -7.02 -44.14
N TYR A 1032 7.89 -8.07 -43.35
CA TYR A 1032 8.54 -7.96 -42.06
C TYR A 1032 10.04 -7.68 -42.16
N VAL A 1033 10.76 -8.30 -43.10
CA VAL A 1033 12.18 -8.01 -43.33
C VAL A 1033 12.37 -6.58 -43.83
N LEU A 1034 11.49 -6.08 -44.69
CA LEU A 1034 11.49 -4.66 -45.10
C LEU A 1034 11.26 -3.72 -43.92
N GLN A 1035 10.35 -4.05 -43.01
CA GLN A 1035 10.12 -3.26 -41.79
C GLN A 1035 11.32 -3.33 -40.83
N TYR A 1036 11.96 -4.49 -40.71
CA TYR A 1036 13.17 -4.71 -39.93
C TYR A 1036 14.30 -3.80 -40.41
N LEU A 1037 14.56 -3.74 -41.72
CA LEU A 1037 15.57 -2.87 -42.32
C LEU A 1037 15.27 -1.38 -42.06
N LYS A 1038 13.99 -0.96 -42.10
CA LYS A 1038 13.58 0.45 -41.85
C LYS A 1038 13.57 0.90 -40.39
N SER A 1039 13.66 -0.03 -39.44
CA SER A 1039 13.45 0.26 -38.01
C SER A 1039 14.73 0.57 -37.22
N GLY A 1040 15.84 0.92 -37.89
CA GLY A 1040 17.07 1.38 -37.24
C GLY A 1040 16.88 2.80 -36.73
N VAL A 1041 17.06 3.02 -35.43
CA VAL A 1041 16.95 4.36 -34.81
C VAL A 1041 18.26 5.15 -35.03
N GLU A 1042 19.37 4.43 -35.17
CA GLU A 1042 20.70 4.97 -35.46
C GLU A 1042 21.23 4.42 -36.80
N GLU A 1043 21.98 5.24 -37.54
CA GLU A 1043 22.58 4.85 -38.83
C GLU A 1043 23.46 3.61 -38.72
N SER A 1044 24.21 3.46 -37.62
CA SER A 1044 25.07 2.29 -37.35
C SER A 1044 24.29 0.98 -37.26
N GLU A 1045 23.08 0.99 -36.66
CA GLU A 1045 22.25 -0.22 -36.58
C GLU A 1045 21.63 -0.58 -37.93
N ALA A 1046 21.25 0.40 -38.74
CA ALA A 1046 20.70 0.16 -40.07
C ALA A 1046 21.75 -0.53 -40.97
N ASP A 1047 22.99 -0.04 -40.92
CA ASP A 1047 24.13 -0.62 -41.64
C ASP A 1047 24.44 -2.06 -41.24
N GLU A 1048 24.36 -2.38 -39.95
CA GLU A 1048 24.55 -3.76 -39.47
C GLU A 1048 23.48 -4.72 -39.99
N ARG A 1049 22.22 -4.28 -40.03
CA ARG A 1049 21.08 -5.09 -40.51
C ARG A 1049 21.19 -5.36 -42.00
N GLU A 1050 21.58 -4.35 -42.79
CA GLU A 1050 21.81 -4.50 -44.22
C GLU A 1050 23.02 -5.42 -44.48
N ARG A 1051 24.10 -5.28 -43.71
CA ARG A 1051 25.28 -6.15 -43.79
C ARG A 1051 24.94 -7.61 -43.49
N ALA A 1052 24.10 -7.87 -42.49
CA ALA A 1052 23.63 -9.22 -42.17
C ALA A 1052 22.82 -9.83 -43.33
N LEU A 1053 21.95 -9.04 -43.97
CA LEU A 1053 21.19 -9.48 -45.14
C LEU A 1053 22.09 -9.77 -46.35
N LYS A 1054 23.04 -8.87 -46.66
CA LYS A 1054 24.03 -9.08 -47.73
C LYS A 1054 24.88 -10.33 -47.51
N GLY A 1055 25.37 -10.54 -46.28
CA GLY A 1055 26.11 -11.74 -45.92
C GLY A 1055 25.30 -13.04 -46.12
N ALA A 1056 24.02 -13.02 -45.77
CA ALA A 1056 23.13 -14.16 -46.04
C ALA A 1056 22.93 -14.40 -47.55
N ILE A 1057 22.77 -13.35 -48.36
CA ILE A 1057 22.65 -13.45 -49.83
C ILE A 1057 23.91 -14.06 -50.44
N GLU A 1058 25.09 -13.56 -50.07
CA GLU A 1058 26.38 -14.04 -50.59
C GLU A 1058 26.60 -15.52 -50.27
N HIS A 1059 26.36 -15.92 -49.03
CA HIS A 1059 26.47 -17.32 -48.59
C HIS A 1059 25.54 -18.24 -49.36
N LEU A 1060 24.24 -17.89 -49.45
CA LEU A 1060 23.24 -18.69 -50.18
C LEU A 1060 23.54 -18.75 -51.68
N GLY A 1061 23.95 -17.64 -52.29
CA GLY A 1061 24.34 -17.59 -53.70
C GLY A 1061 25.53 -18.49 -54.02
N GLY A 1062 26.48 -18.63 -53.08
CA GLY A 1062 27.58 -19.59 -53.17
C GLY A 1062 27.09 -21.04 -53.21
N ILE A 1063 26.13 -21.41 -52.36
CA ILE A 1063 25.56 -22.76 -52.27
C ILE A 1063 24.69 -23.08 -53.49
N GLU A 1064 23.83 -22.14 -53.90
CA GLU A 1064 22.91 -22.33 -55.03
C GLU A 1064 23.65 -22.49 -56.37
N LYS A 1065 24.78 -21.80 -56.55
CA LYS A 1065 25.67 -21.99 -57.72
C LYS A 1065 26.24 -23.40 -57.80
N GLN A 1066 26.52 -24.04 -56.65
CA GLN A 1066 27.02 -25.43 -56.59
C GLN A 1066 25.92 -26.47 -56.86
N LEU A 1067 24.65 -26.11 -56.67
CA LEU A 1067 23.47 -26.96 -56.89
C LEU A 1067 22.91 -26.91 -58.32
N ALA A 1068 23.52 -26.11 -59.21
CA ALA A 1068 23.11 -25.88 -60.59
C ALA A 1068 23.14 -27.18 -61.42
N GLY A 1069 22.06 -27.96 -61.30
CA GLY A 1069 21.86 -29.24 -61.96
C GLY A 1069 20.70 -30.07 -61.40
N LYS A 1070 20.26 -29.86 -60.13
CA LYS A 1070 19.25 -30.73 -59.50
C LYS A 1070 18.08 -30.07 -58.72
N ALA A 1071 18.04 -28.75 -58.49
CA ALA A 1071 16.85 -28.14 -57.86
C ALA A 1071 16.63 -26.64 -58.23
N ARG A 1072 15.37 -26.23 -58.46
CA ARG A 1072 14.92 -24.83 -58.68
C ARG A 1072 14.83 -24.01 -57.37
N VAL A 1073 15.76 -24.19 -56.44
CA VAL A 1073 15.77 -23.43 -55.18
C VAL A 1073 16.52 -22.11 -55.39
N ARG A 1074 15.85 -20.97 -55.15
CA ARG A 1074 16.39 -19.61 -55.38
C ARG A 1074 16.09 -18.67 -54.20
N VAL A 1075 16.50 -19.07 -53.00
CA VAL A 1075 16.35 -18.26 -51.77
C VAL A 1075 17.20 -16.98 -51.87
N SER A 1076 18.39 -17.05 -52.46
CA SER A 1076 19.26 -15.86 -52.64
C SER A 1076 18.58 -14.78 -53.48
N VAL A 1077 17.99 -15.14 -54.62
CA VAL A 1077 17.25 -14.24 -55.52
C VAL A 1077 16.05 -13.61 -54.83
N TYR A 1078 15.35 -14.36 -53.97
CA TYR A 1078 14.24 -13.81 -53.19
C TYR A 1078 14.72 -12.72 -52.22
N LEU A 1079 15.85 -12.92 -51.52
CA LEU A 1079 16.42 -11.92 -50.62
C LEU A 1079 17.01 -10.71 -51.37
N GLU A 1080 17.60 -10.93 -52.55
CA GLU A 1080 18.05 -9.85 -53.46
C GLU A 1080 16.88 -8.96 -53.89
N ASP A 1081 15.72 -9.54 -54.20
CA ASP A 1081 14.50 -8.77 -54.48
C ASP A 1081 14.06 -7.97 -53.24
N VAL A 1082 14.11 -8.54 -52.03
CA VAL A 1082 13.81 -7.81 -50.79
C VAL A 1082 14.76 -6.61 -50.61
N LEU A 1083 16.06 -6.81 -50.79
CA LEU A 1083 17.08 -5.75 -50.67
C LEU A 1083 16.89 -4.65 -51.72
N THR A 1084 16.61 -5.03 -52.98
CA THR A 1084 16.37 -4.08 -54.07
C THR A 1084 15.11 -3.23 -53.81
N ASN A 1085 14.06 -3.85 -53.26
CA ASN A 1085 12.84 -3.14 -52.88
C ASN A 1085 13.07 -2.20 -51.68
N HIS A 1086 14.01 -2.53 -50.77
CA HIS A 1086 14.41 -1.62 -49.71
C HIS A 1086 15.14 -0.40 -50.28
N ALA A 1087 16.17 -0.60 -51.11
CA ALA A 1087 16.97 0.45 -51.73
C ALA A 1087 16.12 1.44 -52.55
N ARG A 1088 15.20 0.93 -53.38
CA ARG A 1088 14.26 1.78 -54.12
C ARG A 1088 13.34 2.59 -53.20
N ALA A 1089 12.94 2.01 -52.07
CA ALA A 1089 12.09 2.72 -51.12
C ALA A 1089 12.87 3.83 -50.37
N THR A 1090 14.14 3.62 -50.04
CA THR A 1090 15.00 4.66 -49.44
C THR A 1090 15.31 5.78 -50.44
N GLU A 1091 15.67 5.45 -51.68
CA GLU A 1091 15.88 6.44 -52.76
C GLU A 1091 14.64 7.33 -53.00
N LEU A 1092 13.43 6.76 -52.93
CA LEU A 1092 12.16 7.49 -53.04
C LEU A 1092 11.80 8.34 -51.80
N THR A 1093 12.48 8.11 -50.66
CA THR A 1093 12.25 8.89 -49.43
C THR A 1093 13.30 10.01 -49.27
N GLU A 1094 14.47 9.86 -49.90
CA GLU A 1094 15.54 10.85 -49.99
C GLU A 1094 15.36 11.87 -51.13
N ALA A 1095 14.66 11.48 -52.20
CA ALA A 1095 14.20 12.37 -53.28
C ALA A 1095 12.89 13.09 -52.92
#